data_AF-A0A024G3X7-F1
#
_entry.id   AF-A0A024G3X7-F1
#
_cell.length_a   1.000
_cell.length_b   1.000
_cell.length_c   1.000
_cell.angle_alpha   90.00
_cell.angle_beta   90.00
_cell.angle_gamma   90.00
#
_symmetry.space_group_name_H-M   'P 1'
#
loop_
_entity.id
_entity.type
_entity.pdbx_description
1 polymer ?
#
loop_
_entity_poly.entity_id
_entity_poly.type
_entity_poly.pdbx_seq_one_letter_code
_entity_poly.pdbx_strand_id
1 'polypeptide(L)'
;MVLIARTHVLLHLLLGLKALVTAQQPYDKTCFELPVLILSPRQPFPLSSCVTPHLPSLSCVKENRQTVIDVIDTKERNCLSMSNKSTARDALVHNRGQSSLRFDKHQFGVTFNQTTEWLDFPPGRTFVLNGPFIDRSLIRNHLAHWLFRSTGRYSPRTRHVVMFIRHAENQTVEYKGIYLAMEKIDYGRHRVGLARLNASCLRKEMNGGWAWEINPLEYGLYSPNILLDKYETGYGYGQRPILQYPPGDTTSQAMRDYFVTPGVGPLPRMFEYLYNNMTDPNGLERHIDIGSFVDYFLHTEMSLNQDAYRRSAYYFKDRNEPINAGPVWDFNLAYGSGAKNDPNMRWMYMPSTFWKRLFCNYKFAGLVTKRWRQLRANEWSPASIQQFVEASVRPIERQLTHCSNWMSSDLQCAHVSTESGAKTYRDEVQMILNIIEARSKWIDVNVGGKLYKSLDETTCSTGGPLPKFNCAADGNESGCLSDPEAFIGKLSFPSIHQAYEGPECSENVDFTNATCAPSVDYCWLSVGTYIEDGTVTPFCSGNGYCPAGPNATCTCIRECYEFPVVIVKATKEAFPDPTCNQQRYPAPNCLKRAVETTVDVIDHHRDNDENLNCVNDAPSATYMSKTNFRGQSSLFFAKHQMNLRFQHPVNFVGFPEDRVFILNGPYLDCSLLRNHLAHWLYRGTGRYSPKTKHIVLYLQDNPLLKPAYLGIYIVLEKLTFTEHREPLAPLTPGCTQDELNGGWAWQNDPFTYGAESPNMVIDQYQNEFGMGERPILEFPPENELSQNMRDFFVNTTTGFLPKLYRFLWYNMTNPDHLEAHIDLGSFADYILHTEMSLNVDAYRRSTFFFKDRNQPINAGPVWDFNLAYGNGARRDFKDWIYPQYTFWKRLMCNYKLTSLIIQRWKSLRDPVDGAWSDRAITSYINESAAPIYSQLQRCHGDWRGDVFQCAVVDLIACNATMKDQIEKLKTAVLKRSHWMDERITQLYKELNVTICSGVGTIPTYNCAVDGNDDGCLSRPEKYYSAVQFPSIRTPYSGPPCAQFPKQQDTVNAKADDKNVSLAYYFPSIDYCWRVAFGYFYPQDKGVREKNLTHFCNGYGKCQEGPHAHCVCAKGILLENGTCRRIDAFEIAEKDEIRKETIIGVFSEKRWSNTAGSVSVVHPRARLMESRLLNGWWTGLMLAGLVFIAMVQYKRFDHHQRARDSVHYHFRRAKPLYGSTGDQRWK
;
A
#
# COMPACT_ATOMS: atom_id res chain seq x y z
N MET A 1 -51.07 8.28 -80.78
CA MET A 1 -51.89 7.41 -79.92
C MET A 1 -51.12 6.53 -78.92
N VAL A 2 -49.79 6.36 -78.99
CA VAL A 2 -49.07 5.41 -78.11
C VAL A 2 -48.85 5.90 -76.66
N LEU A 3 -48.85 7.22 -76.40
CA LEU A 3 -48.51 7.76 -75.06
C LEU A 3 -49.60 7.59 -73.98
N ILE A 4 -50.87 7.39 -74.36
CA ILE A 4 -52.00 7.36 -73.41
C ILE A 4 -52.17 5.97 -72.78
N ALA A 5 -51.68 4.90 -73.42
CA ALA A 5 -51.84 3.53 -72.92
C ALA A 5 -50.92 3.16 -71.73
N ARG A 6 -49.88 3.95 -71.43
CA ARG A 6 -48.90 3.64 -70.36
C ARG A 6 -49.18 4.29 -69.01
N THR A 7 -50.05 5.30 -68.93
CA THR A 7 -50.34 6.03 -67.69
C THR A 7 -51.34 5.31 -66.77
N HIS A 8 -52.28 4.54 -67.30
CA HIS A 8 -53.26 3.81 -66.47
C HIS A 8 -52.68 2.58 -65.76
N VAL A 9 -51.71 1.87 -66.37
CA VAL A 9 -51.03 0.73 -65.72
C VAL A 9 -50.23 1.19 -64.49
N LEU A 10 -49.53 2.31 -64.59
CA LEU A 10 -48.75 2.85 -63.47
C LEU A 10 -49.64 3.33 -62.32
N LEU A 11 -50.80 3.92 -62.62
CA LEU A 11 -51.72 4.42 -61.59
C LEU A 11 -52.37 3.27 -60.80
N HIS A 12 -52.75 2.17 -61.46
CA HIS A 12 -53.25 0.98 -60.75
C HIS A 12 -52.17 0.26 -59.93
N LEU A 13 -50.91 0.25 -60.39
CA LEU A 13 -49.78 -0.24 -59.58
C LEU A 13 -49.54 0.64 -58.33
N LEU A 14 -49.58 1.97 -58.46
CA LEU A 14 -49.41 2.91 -57.35
C LEU A 14 -50.59 2.93 -56.36
N LEU A 15 -51.80 2.61 -56.82
CA LEU A 15 -52.96 2.39 -55.94
C LEU A 15 -52.91 1.01 -55.26
N GLY A 16 -52.47 -0.04 -55.97
CA GLY A 16 -52.23 -1.37 -55.39
C GLY A 16 -51.17 -1.37 -54.29
N LEU A 17 -50.06 -0.65 -54.49
CA LEU A 17 -49.02 -0.47 -53.46
C LEU A 17 -49.48 0.36 -52.25
N LYS A 18 -50.59 1.10 -52.33
CA LYS A 18 -51.22 1.72 -51.14
C LYS A 18 -52.14 0.77 -50.38
N ALA A 19 -52.61 -0.32 -50.99
CA ALA A 19 -53.40 -1.36 -50.32
C ALA A 19 -52.55 -2.40 -49.57
N LEU A 20 -51.21 -2.33 -49.70
CA LEU A 20 -50.25 -3.17 -48.96
C LEU A 20 -49.35 -2.37 -48.01
N VAL A 21 -49.75 -1.14 -47.66
CA VAL A 21 -49.42 -0.59 -46.34
C VAL A 21 -50.31 -1.28 -45.32
N THR A 22 -49.95 -2.51 -44.96
CA THR A 22 -50.49 -3.14 -43.74
C THR A 22 -50.20 -2.20 -42.58
N ALA A 23 -51.19 -1.95 -41.73
CA ALA A 23 -51.01 -1.12 -40.55
C ALA A 23 -49.98 -1.77 -39.62
N GLN A 24 -48.73 -1.33 -39.74
CA GLN A 24 -47.62 -1.88 -38.99
C GLN A 24 -47.84 -1.54 -37.52
N GLN A 25 -48.37 -2.52 -36.76
CA GLN A 25 -48.77 -2.32 -35.37
C GLN A 25 -47.62 -1.69 -34.58
N PRO A 26 -47.92 -0.71 -33.69
CA PRO A 26 -46.88 -0.03 -32.93
C PRO A 26 -46.03 -1.08 -32.20
N TYR A 27 -44.72 -1.03 -32.42
CA TYR A 27 -43.83 -2.06 -31.88
C TYR A 27 -43.86 -2.05 -30.36
N ASP A 28 -44.49 -3.07 -29.78
CA ASP A 28 -44.52 -3.29 -28.34
C ASP A 28 -43.10 -3.59 -27.83
N LYS A 29 -42.49 -2.60 -27.17
CA LYS A 29 -41.17 -2.71 -26.55
C LYS A 29 -41.15 -3.61 -25.30
N THR A 30 -42.29 -4.16 -24.87
CA THR A 30 -42.36 -5.20 -23.84
C THR A 30 -42.26 -6.63 -24.41
N CYS A 31 -42.17 -6.77 -25.73
CA CYS A 31 -41.91 -8.02 -26.45
C CYS A 31 -40.44 -8.18 -26.85
N PHE A 32 -39.91 -9.40 -26.72
CA PHE A 32 -38.50 -9.70 -26.95
C PHE A 32 -38.31 -10.90 -27.90
N GLU A 33 -37.20 -10.86 -28.63
CA GLU A 33 -36.71 -11.92 -29.53
C GLU A 33 -36.07 -13.08 -28.75
N LEU A 34 -35.50 -12.76 -27.58
CA LEU A 34 -34.90 -13.71 -26.66
C LEU A 34 -35.93 -14.14 -25.59
N PRO A 35 -35.75 -15.32 -24.97
CA PRO A 35 -36.53 -15.73 -23.80
C PRO A 35 -36.38 -14.71 -22.67
N VAL A 36 -37.48 -14.43 -21.97
CA VAL A 36 -37.49 -13.46 -20.87
C VAL A 36 -37.44 -14.19 -19.54
N LEU A 37 -36.46 -13.83 -18.71
CA LEU A 37 -36.36 -14.21 -17.30
C LEU A 37 -36.80 -13.05 -16.41
N ILE A 38 -37.65 -13.34 -15.41
CA ILE A 38 -37.97 -12.37 -14.35
C ILE A 38 -37.56 -12.99 -13.02
N LEU A 39 -36.51 -12.42 -12.41
CA LEU A 39 -36.08 -12.78 -11.06
C LEU A 39 -36.92 -11.97 -10.06
N SER A 40 -37.69 -12.65 -9.20
CA SER A 40 -38.46 -12.04 -8.12
C SER A 40 -37.87 -12.48 -6.77
N PRO A 41 -36.79 -11.85 -6.28
CA PRO A 41 -36.15 -12.20 -5.02
C PRO A 41 -37.01 -11.73 -3.83
N ARG A 42 -37.11 -12.57 -2.79
CA ARG A 42 -37.93 -12.30 -1.58
C ARG A 42 -37.36 -11.18 -0.70
N GLN A 43 -36.09 -10.86 -0.87
CA GLN A 43 -35.37 -9.71 -0.29
C GLN A 43 -34.40 -9.20 -1.37
N PRO A 44 -34.02 -7.91 -1.41
CA PRO A 44 -33.05 -7.40 -2.37
C PRO A 44 -31.73 -8.18 -2.39
N PHE A 45 -31.08 -8.26 -3.56
CA PHE A 45 -29.72 -8.77 -3.64
C PHE A 45 -28.76 -7.85 -2.87
N PRO A 46 -27.74 -8.40 -2.17
CA PRO A 46 -26.79 -7.60 -1.40
C PRO A 46 -26.09 -6.53 -2.24
N LEU A 47 -25.92 -5.34 -1.66
CA LEU A 47 -25.10 -4.26 -2.24
C LEU A 47 -23.60 -4.57 -2.05
N SER A 48 -22.76 -3.95 -2.89
CA SER A 48 -21.28 -4.03 -2.80
C SER A 48 -20.69 -3.45 -1.51
N SER A 49 -21.48 -2.74 -0.71
CA SER A 49 -21.11 -2.12 0.57
C SER A 49 -21.54 -2.93 1.81
N CYS A 50 -21.98 -4.19 1.65
CA CYS A 50 -22.35 -5.02 2.78
C CYS A 50 -21.14 -5.43 3.65
N VAL A 51 -21.39 -5.72 4.92
CA VAL A 51 -20.37 -6.27 5.84
C VAL A 51 -20.42 -7.80 5.76
N THR A 52 -19.25 -8.44 5.57
CA THR A 52 -19.17 -9.91 5.52
C THR A 52 -19.20 -10.50 6.95
N PRO A 53 -19.98 -11.56 7.22
CA PRO A 53 -19.97 -12.20 8.54
C PRO A 53 -18.64 -12.87 8.87
N HIS A 54 -18.46 -13.31 10.11
CA HIS A 54 -17.29 -14.09 10.51
C HIS A 54 -17.26 -15.48 9.83
N LEU A 55 -16.12 -16.17 9.91
CA LEU A 55 -15.96 -17.52 9.34
C LEU A 55 -16.88 -18.56 10.00
N PRO A 56 -17.26 -19.64 9.27
CA PRO A 56 -16.99 -19.89 7.86
C PRO A 56 -18.16 -19.38 6.99
N SER A 57 -18.03 -18.18 6.41
CA SER A 57 -19.04 -17.60 5.51
C SER A 57 -18.42 -17.04 4.24
N LEU A 58 -19.19 -17.08 3.15
CA LEU A 58 -18.86 -16.40 1.90
C LEU A 58 -19.03 -14.88 2.07
N SER A 59 -18.29 -14.11 1.26
CA SER A 59 -18.52 -12.66 1.11
C SER A 59 -20.01 -12.34 1.01
N CYS A 60 -20.50 -11.41 1.82
CA CYS A 60 -21.92 -11.04 1.87
C CYS A 60 -22.50 -10.63 0.51
N VAL A 61 -21.68 -10.14 -0.42
CA VAL A 61 -22.12 -9.79 -1.78
C VAL A 61 -22.66 -11.03 -2.51
N LYS A 62 -22.14 -12.22 -2.17
CA LYS A 62 -22.50 -13.55 -2.69
C LYS A 62 -23.57 -14.26 -1.82
N GLU A 63 -24.28 -13.57 -0.92
CA GLU A 63 -25.34 -14.18 -0.09
C GLU A 63 -26.50 -14.71 -0.96
N ASN A 64 -27.03 -15.89 -0.61
CA ASN A 64 -28.14 -16.52 -1.33
C ASN A 64 -29.50 -15.91 -0.94
N ARG A 65 -30.18 -15.27 -1.89
CA ARG A 65 -31.59 -14.87 -1.78
C ARG A 65 -32.51 -15.93 -2.35
N GLN A 66 -33.53 -16.33 -1.57
CA GLN A 66 -34.68 -17.06 -2.10
C GLN A 66 -35.35 -16.21 -3.18
N THR A 67 -35.51 -16.78 -4.37
CA THR A 67 -35.92 -16.06 -5.58
C THR A 67 -36.88 -16.93 -6.39
N VAL A 68 -38.04 -16.37 -6.73
CA VAL A 68 -38.94 -16.99 -7.69
C VAL A 68 -38.51 -16.58 -9.10
N ILE A 69 -38.34 -17.55 -9.99
CA ILE A 69 -37.93 -17.34 -11.38
C ILE A 69 -39.12 -17.66 -12.30
N ASP A 70 -39.62 -16.64 -13.00
CA ASP A 70 -40.51 -16.79 -14.17
C ASP A 70 -39.65 -16.95 -15.44
N VAL A 71 -40.12 -17.76 -16.40
CA VAL A 71 -39.61 -17.80 -17.78
C VAL A 71 -40.76 -17.59 -18.77
N ILE A 72 -40.54 -16.74 -19.77
CA ILE A 72 -41.40 -16.61 -20.96
C ILE A 72 -40.54 -17.03 -22.17
N ASP A 73 -40.87 -18.18 -22.75
CA ASP A 73 -40.14 -18.80 -23.87
C ASP A 73 -41.14 -19.49 -24.81
N THR A 74 -41.85 -18.70 -25.62
CA THR A 74 -42.85 -19.17 -26.58
C THR A 74 -42.24 -19.79 -27.85
N LYS A 75 -40.90 -19.79 -27.96
CA LYS A 75 -40.09 -20.05 -29.18
C LYS A 75 -40.35 -19.10 -30.36
N GLU A 76 -41.35 -18.22 -30.30
CA GLU A 76 -41.67 -17.22 -31.33
C GLU A 76 -41.36 -15.78 -30.90
N ARG A 77 -42.18 -15.20 -30.00
CA ARG A 77 -42.05 -13.83 -29.48
C ARG A 77 -42.46 -13.78 -28.02
N ASN A 78 -41.65 -13.16 -27.17
CA ASN A 78 -41.77 -13.26 -25.71
C ASN A 78 -42.17 -11.91 -25.10
N CYS A 79 -43.45 -11.70 -24.78
CA CYS A 79 -43.96 -10.42 -24.26
C CYS A 79 -44.30 -10.48 -22.78
N LEU A 80 -43.95 -9.44 -22.01
CA LEU A 80 -44.24 -9.34 -20.57
C LEU A 80 -45.74 -9.44 -20.22
N SER A 81 -46.61 -9.08 -21.18
CA SER A 81 -48.06 -9.15 -21.09
C SER A 81 -48.66 -10.56 -21.27
N MET A 82 -47.85 -11.55 -21.69
CA MET A 82 -48.34 -12.90 -21.97
C MET A 82 -48.58 -13.70 -20.68
N SER A 83 -49.73 -14.37 -20.62
CA SER A 83 -50.09 -15.33 -19.56
C SER A 83 -49.37 -16.67 -19.68
N ASN A 84 -48.81 -17.00 -20.86
CA ASN A 84 -48.20 -18.30 -21.17
C ASN A 84 -46.77 -18.44 -20.61
N LYS A 85 -46.64 -18.27 -19.29
CA LYS A 85 -45.39 -18.44 -18.52
C LYS A 85 -45.13 -19.92 -18.25
N SER A 86 -43.86 -20.31 -18.19
CA SER A 86 -43.49 -21.58 -17.54
C SER A 86 -43.88 -21.52 -16.06
N THR A 87 -44.25 -22.65 -15.45
CA THR A 87 -44.45 -22.77 -13.99
C THR A 87 -43.29 -22.11 -13.23
N ALA A 88 -43.60 -21.10 -12.44
CA ALA A 88 -42.61 -20.34 -11.67
C ALA A 88 -41.86 -21.25 -10.68
N ARG A 89 -40.55 -21.05 -10.53
CA ARG A 89 -39.69 -21.96 -9.73
C ARG A 89 -38.94 -21.20 -8.63
N ASP A 90 -39.00 -21.72 -7.40
CA ASP A 90 -38.12 -21.28 -6.31
C ASP A 90 -36.67 -21.74 -6.53
N ALA A 91 -35.74 -20.80 -6.39
CA ALA A 91 -34.30 -21.02 -6.41
C ALA A 91 -33.59 -20.19 -5.34
N LEU A 92 -32.37 -20.59 -4.97
CA LEU A 92 -31.40 -19.74 -4.31
C LEU A 92 -30.57 -19.03 -5.38
N VAL A 93 -30.48 -17.70 -5.30
CA VAL A 93 -29.76 -16.87 -6.27
C VAL A 93 -28.82 -15.90 -5.55
N HIS A 94 -27.60 -15.73 -6.06
CA HIS A 94 -26.58 -14.84 -5.48
C HIS A 94 -25.80 -14.10 -6.57
N ASN A 95 -25.21 -12.94 -6.27
CA ASN A 95 -24.22 -12.31 -7.15
C ASN A 95 -22.96 -13.18 -7.23
N ARG A 96 -22.34 -13.33 -8.41
CA ARG A 96 -21.16 -14.20 -8.62
C ARG A 96 -20.02 -13.53 -9.38
N GLY A 97 -18.87 -14.21 -9.36
CA GLY A 97 -17.61 -13.76 -9.93
C GLY A 97 -16.80 -12.96 -8.92
N GLN A 98 -15.87 -12.15 -9.43
CA GLN A 98 -14.93 -11.35 -8.63
C GLN A 98 -14.85 -9.90 -9.12
N SER A 99 -14.02 -9.62 -10.13
CA SER A 99 -13.96 -8.32 -10.79
C SER A 99 -15.34 -7.87 -11.29
N SER A 100 -16.17 -8.82 -11.73
CA SER A 100 -17.55 -8.59 -12.18
C SER A 100 -18.53 -8.16 -11.09
N LEU A 101 -18.19 -8.28 -9.80
CA LEU A 101 -18.98 -7.70 -8.71
C LEU A 101 -18.86 -6.16 -8.68
N ARG A 102 -17.89 -5.59 -9.40
CA ARG A 102 -17.71 -4.13 -9.59
C ARG A 102 -18.36 -3.59 -10.87
N PHE A 103 -19.11 -4.40 -11.61
CA PHE A 103 -19.83 -3.97 -12.82
C PHE A 103 -21.28 -3.63 -12.49
N ASP A 104 -21.82 -2.56 -13.07
CA ASP A 104 -23.24 -2.14 -12.93
C ASP A 104 -24.24 -3.25 -13.28
N LYS A 105 -23.80 -4.17 -14.17
CA LYS A 105 -24.52 -5.38 -14.57
C LYS A 105 -23.85 -6.61 -13.97
N HIS A 106 -24.21 -6.92 -12.72
CA HIS A 106 -23.77 -8.11 -11.99
C HIS A 106 -24.11 -9.41 -12.73
N GLN A 107 -23.38 -10.48 -12.40
CA GLN A 107 -23.68 -11.84 -12.85
C GLN A 107 -24.32 -12.63 -11.70
N PHE A 108 -25.18 -13.61 -11.98
CA PHE A 108 -25.88 -14.38 -10.94
C PHE A 108 -25.57 -15.88 -11.00
N GLY A 109 -25.38 -16.50 -9.84
CA GLY A 109 -25.43 -17.96 -9.67
C GLY A 109 -26.83 -18.37 -9.26
N VAL A 110 -27.35 -19.46 -9.85
CA VAL A 110 -28.71 -19.96 -9.62
C VAL A 110 -28.63 -21.42 -9.16
N THR A 111 -29.31 -21.76 -8.06
CA THR A 111 -29.44 -23.13 -7.55
C THR A 111 -30.91 -23.44 -7.27
N PHE A 112 -31.52 -24.30 -8.07
CA PHE A 112 -32.89 -24.77 -7.82
C PHE A 112 -32.93 -25.72 -6.61
N ASN A 113 -34.09 -25.86 -5.97
CA ASN A 113 -34.24 -26.79 -4.85
C ASN A 113 -34.07 -28.27 -5.30
N GLN A 114 -34.60 -28.59 -6.48
CA GLN A 114 -34.57 -29.93 -7.10
C GLN A 114 -33.87 -29.87 -8.46
N THR A 115 -33.38 -31.02 -8.95
CA THR A 115 -32.90 -31.18 -10.33
C THR A 115 -34.01 -30.83 -11.31
N THR A 116 -33.71 -30.04 -12.34
CA THR A 116 -34.70 -29.44 -13.24
C THR A 116 -34.10 -29.21 -14.62
N GLU A 117 -34.91 -29.41 -15.67
CA GLU A 117 -34.62 -28.92 -17.02
C GLU A 117 -35.00 -27.43 -17.11
N TRP A 118 -34.09 -26.62 -17.65
CA TRP A 118 -34.26 -25.17 -17.68
C TRP A 118 -33.62 -24.60 -18.94
N LEU A 119 -34.35 -23.76 -19.68
CA LEU A 119 -33.88 -23.10 -20.92
C LEU A 119 -33.32 -24.08 -21.97
N ASP A 120 -33.94 -25.25 -22.08
CA ASP A 120 -33.52 -26.39 -22.93
C ASP A 120 -32.18 -27.05 -22.52
N PHE A 121 -31.66 -26.74 -21.34
CA PHE A 121 -30.52 -27.46 -20.75
C PHE A 121 -30.97 -28.77 -20.08
N PRO A 122 -30.21 -29.88 -20.24
CA PRO A 122 -30.48 -31.15 -19.56
C PRO A 122 -30.57 -31.04 -18.03
N PRO A 123 -31.23 -32.00 -17.36
CA PRO A 123 -31.54 -31.93 -15.93
C PRO A 123 -30.32 -31.58 -15.06
N GLY A 124 -30.42 -30.49 -14.30
CA GLY A 124 -29.38 -30.05 -13.39
C GLY A 124 -29.94 -29.21 -12.25
N ARG A 125 -29.12 -28.97 -11.22
CA ARG A 125 -29.53 -28.13 -10.07
C ARG A 125 -28.87 -26.74 -10.10
N THR A 126 -27.67 -26.63 -10.65
CA THR A 126 -26.86 -25.40 -10.62
C THR A 126 -26.63 -24.80 -12.00
N PHE A 127 -26.85 -23.49 -12.12
CA PHE A 127 -26.78 -22.72 -13.36
C PHE A 127 -26.21 -21.31 -13.10
N VAL A 128 -25.92 -20.57 -14.16
CA VAL A 128 -25.32 -19.24 -14.14
C VAL A 128 -26.04 -18.32 -15.12
N LEU A 129 -26.31 -17.08 -14.70
CA LEU A 129 -26.68 -15.97 -15.56
C LEU A 129 -25.47 -15.05 -15.70
N ASN A 130 -24.68 -15.29 -16.74
CA ASN A 130 -23.53 -14.46 -17.07
C ASN A 130 -24.03 -13.13 -17.63
N GLY A 131 -23.69 -12.03 -16.94
CA GLY A 131 -23.86 -10.66 -17.42
C GLY A 131 -22.65 -10.25 -18.26
N PRO A 132 -22.76 -10.18 -19.60
CA PRO A 132 -21.63 -9.92 -20.51
C PRO A 132 -21.26 -8.43 -20.57
N PHE A 133 -21.13 -7.74 -19.43
CA PHE A 133 -21.00 -6.28 -19.36
C PHE A 133 -19.83 -5.72 -20.20
N ILE A 134 -18.66 -6.36 -20.14
CA ILE A 134 -17.48 -6.00 -20.95
C ILE A 134 -17.44 -6.70 -22.31
N ASP A 135 -18.20 -7.80 -22.50
CA ASP A 135 -18.32 -8.48 -23.79
C ASP A 135 -19.41 -7.83 -24.64
N ARG A 136 -19.03 -6.73 -25.31
CA ARG A 136 -19.86 -6.00 -26.29
C ARG A 136 -20.44 -6.87 -27.41
N SER A 137 -19.87 -8.03 -27.71
CA SER A 137 -20.40 -8.96 -28.72
C SER A 137 -21.54 -9.84 -28.18
N LEU A 138 -21.64 -9.97 -26.85
CA LEU A 138 -22.52 -10.90 -26.14
C LEU A 138 -22.26 -12.39 -26.43
N ILE A 139 -21.34 -12.76 -27.33
CA ILE A 139 -21.19 -14.13 -27.86
C ILE A 139 -19.86 -14.81 -27.51
N ARG A 140 -18.88 -14.16 -26.85
CA ARG A 140 -17.55 -14.77 -26.64
C ARG A 140 -17.63 -16.08 -25.84
N ASN A 141 -18.35 -16.06 -24.71
CA ASN A 141 -18.62 -17.27 -23.93
C ASN A 141 -19.47 -18.30 -24.71
N HIS A 142 -20.46 -17.86 -25.48
CA HIS A 142 -21.35 -18.74 -26.25
C HIS A 142 -20.58 -19.54 -27.31
N LEU A 143 -19.74 -18.85 -28.08
CA LEU A 143 -18.88 -19.40 -29.12
C LEU A 143 -17.77 -20.28 -28.54
N ALA A 144 -17.13 -19.86 -27.45
CA ALA A 144 -16.12 -20.67 -26.78
C ALA A 144 -16.70 -22.02 -26.29
N HIS A 145 -17.83 -22.03 -25.60
CA HIS A 145 -18.42 -23.28 -25.13
C HIS A 145 -18.94 -24.17 -26.27
N TRP A 146 -19.41 -23.60 -27.39
CA TRP A 146 -19.75 -24.39 -28.58
C TRP A 146 -18.52 -25.04 -29.22
N LEU A 147 -17.43 -24.28 -29.44
CA LEU A 147 -16.18 -24.81 -29.99
C LEU A 147 -15.60 -25.95 -29.13
N PHE A 148 -15.71 -25.88 -27.79
CA PHE A 148 -15.25 -26.99 -26.95
C PHE A 148 -16.20 -28.20 -27.01
N ARG A 149 -17.53 -27.99 -27.02
CA ARG A 149 -18.49 -29.09 -27.21
C ARG A 149 -18.29 -29.82 -28.53
N SER A 150 -17.93 -29.13 -29.60
CA SER A 150 -17.71 -29.74 -30.91
C SER A 150 -16.43 -30.60 -30.98
N THR A 151 -15.59 -30.61 -29.93
CA THR A 151 -14.55 -31.65 -29.77
C THR A 151 -15.13 -33.01 -29.38
N GLY A 152 -16.38 -33.05 -28.92
CA GLY A 152 -17.04 -34.20 -28.29
C GLY A 152 -16.99 -34.17 -26.75
N ARG A 153 -16.25 -33.24 -26.13
CA ARG A 153 -16.10 -33.12 -24.67
C ARG A 153 -17.14 -32.19 -24.04
N TYR A 154 -17.45 -32.39 -22.76
CA TYR A 154 -18.41 -31.53 -22.05
C TYR A 154 -17.91 -30.07 -21.95
N SER A 155 -18.78 -29.13 -22.34
CA SER A 155 -18.66 -27.71 -22.01
C SER A 155 -20.06 -27.14 -21.74
N PRO A 156 -20.24 -26.28 -20.73
CA PRO A 156 -21.51 -25.64 -20.39
C PRO A 156 -22.35 -25.21 -21.59
N ARG A 157 -23.53 -25.82 -21.75
CA ARG A 157 -24.55 -25.36 -22.70
C ARG A 157 -24.98 -23.95 -22.29
N THR A 158 -25.21 -23.09 -23.28
CA THR A 158 -25.45 -21.66 -23.07
C THR A 158 -26.55 -21.15 -24.01
N ARG A 159 -27.35 -20.19 -23.55
CA ARG A 159 -28.49 -19.62 -24.28
C ARG A 159 -28.69 -18.16 -23.89
N HIS A 160 -28.81 -17.27 -24.87
CA HIS A 160 -29.09 -15.85 -24.62
C HIS A 160 -30.52 -15.64 -24.11
N VAL A 161 -30.67 -14.72 -23.16
CA VAL A 161 -31.94 -14.38 -22.50
C VAL A 161 -32.00 -12.88 -22.23
N VAL A 162 -33.20 -12.31 -22.16
CA VAL A 162 -33.45 -10.98 -21.59
C VAL A 162 -33.76 -11.15 -20.10
N MET A 163 -33.17 -10.31 -19.25
CA MET A 163 -33.36 -10.42 -17.80
C MET A 163 -34.01 -9.17 -17.20
N PHE A 164 -34.98 -9.42 -16.31
CA PHE A 164 -35.59 -8.43 -15.43
C PHE A 164 -35.42 -8.82 -13.96
N ILE A 165 -35.42 -7.83 -13.06
CA ILE A 165 -35.55 -8.04 -11.61
C ILE A 165 -36.83 -7.34 -11.12
N ARG A 166 -37.67 -8.07 -10.39
CA ARG A 166 -38.83 -7.50 -9.68
C ARG A 166 -38.43 -7.14 -8.25
N HIS A 167 -38.46 -5.86 -7.93
CA HIS A 167 -38.11 -5.36 -6.59
C HIS A 167 -39.31 -5.52 -5.66
N ALA A 168 -39.17 -6.35 -4.62
CA ALA A 168 -40.29 -6.70 -3.73
C ALA A 168 -40.88 -5.49 -2.98
N GLU A 169 -40.04 -4.53 -2.59
CA GLU A 169 -40.38 -3.38 -1.75
C GLU A 169 -41.31 -2.37 -2.43
N ASN A 170 -41.20 -2.20 -3.75
CA ASN A 170 -41.94 -1.21 -4.53
C ASN A 170 -42.70 -1.81 -5.73
N GLN A 171 -42.65 -3.13 -5.90
CA GLN A 171 -43.25 -3.91 -7.00
C GLN A 171 -42.82 -3.52 -8.43
N THR A 172 -41.79 -2.68 -8.58
CA THR A 172 -41.25 -2.30 -9.89
C THR A 172 -40.53 -3.46 -10.55
N VAL A 173 -40.51 -3.47 -11.88
CA VAL A 173 -39.81 -4.48 -12.69
C VAL A 173 -38.74 -3.76 -13.50
N GLU A 174 -37.48 -3.99 -13.14
CA GLU A 174 -36.31 -3.32 -13.71
C GLU A 174 -35.69 -4.17 -14.82
N TYR A 175 -35.48 -3.57 -16.00
CA TYR A 175 -34.75 -4.20 -17.11
C TYR A 175 -33.25 -4.22 -16.83
N LYS A 176 -32.59 -5.37 -17.03
CA LYS A 176 -31.13 -5.51 -16.83
C LYS A 176 -30.36 -5.79 -18.13
N GLY A 177 -31.04 -5.87 -19.28
CA GLY A 177 -30.43 -6.13 -20.59
C GLY A 177 -30.29 -7.62 -20.93
N ILE A 178 -29.43 -7.90 -21.91
CA ILE A 178 -29.22 -9.26 -22.45
C ILE A 178 -28.17 -10.01 -21.61
N TYR A 179 -28.52 -11.21 -21.15
CA TYR A 179 -27.65 -12.12 -20.39
C TYR A 179 -27.40 -13.40 -21.19
N LEU A 180 -26.34 -14.12 -20.83
CA LEU A 180 -26.07 -15.47 -21.30
C LEU A 180 -26.34 -16.45 -20.15
N ALA A 181 -27.47 -17.14 -20.20
CA ALA A 181 -27.73 -18.26 -19.31
C ALA A 181 -26.82 -19.44 -19.68
N MET A 182 -26.31 -20.16 -18.68
CA MET A 182 -25.43 -21.31 -18.90
C MET A 182 -25.51 -22.34 -17.76
N GLU A 183 -25.18 -23.58 -18.07
CA GLU A 183 -24.91 -24.62 -17.06
C GLU A 183 -23.73 -24.20 -16.16
N LYS A 184 -23.79 -24.48 -14.86
CA LYS A 184 -22.57 -24.43 -14.03
C LYS A 184 -21.73 -25.68 -14.32
N ILE A 185 -20.41 -25.60 -14.16
CA ILE A 185 -19.58 -26.82 -14.02
C ILE A 185 -20.01 -27.53 -12.73
N ASP A 186 -20.29 -28.82 -12.87
CA ASP A 186 -20.88 -29.73 -11.89
C ASP A 186 -20.49 -31.16 -12.34
N TYR A 187 -20.51 -32.12 -11.42
CA TYR A 187 -19.78 -33.40 -11.58
C TYR A 187 -20.69 -34.63 -11.74
N GLY A 188 -22.01 -34.44 -11.65
CA GLY A 188 -23.00 -35.48 -11.96
C GLY A 188 -23.06 -35.91 -13.43
N ARG A 189 -23.80 -37.01 -13.69
CA ARG A 189 -23.84 -37.77 -14.97
C ARG A 189 -24.20 -36.95 -16.22
N HIS A 190 -24.93 -35.83 -16.11
CA HIS A 190 -25.31 -34.97 -17.24
C HIS A 190 -24.36 -33.77 -17.47
N ARG A 191 -23.21 -33.76 -16.80
CA ARG A 191 -22.24 -32.64 -16.77
C ARG A 191 -20.83 -33.20 -17.02
N VAL A 192 -19.89 -33.12 -16.06
CA VAL A 192 -18.56 -33.77 -16.20
C VAL A 192 -18.66 -35.29 -16.14
N GLY A 193 -19.51 -35.83 -15.25
CA GLY A 193 -19.67 -37.27 -15.03
C GLY A 193 -18.45 -37.90 -14.36
N LEU A 194 -18.37 -37.79 -13.03
CA LEU A 194 -17.35 -38.47 -12.22
C LEU A 194 -17.95 -39.59 -11.36
N ALA A 195 -17.16 -40.63 -11.10
CA ALA A 195 -17.41 -41.57 -10.02
C ALA A 195 -17.59 -40.83 -8.68
N ARG A 196 -18.61 -41.24 -7.91
CA ARG A 196 -18.87 -40.66 -6.59
C ARG A 196 -17.68 -40.89 -5.66
N LEU A 197 -17.17 -39.81 -5.06
CA LEU A 197 -16.13 -39.83 -4.04
C LEU A 197 -16.65 -39.12 -2.79
N ASN A 198 -16.53 -39.78 -1.64
CA ASN A 198 -16.99 -39.33 -0.34
C ASN A 198 -16.18 -40.00 0.78
N ALA A 199 -16.50 -39.69 2.03
CA ALA A 199 -15.82 -40.21 3.21
C ALA A 199 -15.90 -41.74 3.41
N SER A 200 -16.89 -42.42 2.81
CA SER A 200 -17.03 -43.89 2.84
C SER A 200 -16.13 -44.62 1.82
N CYS A 201 -15.33 -43.90 1.04
CA CYS A 201 -14.47 -44.52 0.02
C CYS A 201 -13.17 -45.08 0.63
N LEU A 202 -12.88 -46.36 0.36
CA LEU A 202 -11.63 -46.98 0.79
C LEU A 202 -10.44 -46.38 0.04
N ARG A 203 -9.23 -46.44 0.61
CA ARG A 203 -8.00 -45.85 0.02
C ARG A 203 -7.70 -46.30 -1.42
N LYS A 204 -8.17 -47.48 -1.83
CA LYS A 204 -8.09 -48.00 -3.22
C LYS A 204 -9.08 -47.30 -4.18
N GLU A 205 -10.24 -46.89 -3.68
CA GLU A 205 -11.35 -46.24 -4.42
C GLU A 205 -11.16 -44.72 -4.56
N MET A 206 -10.37 -44.11 -3.65
CA MET A 206 -9.92 -42.71 -3.70
C MET A 206 -9.06 -42.38 -4.94
N ASN A 207 -8.74 -43.35 -5.81
CA ASN A 207 -7.89 -43.10 -6.98
C ASN A 207 -8.54 -42.21 -8.06
N GLY A 208 -9.82 -41.84 -7.92
CA GLY A 208 -10.54 -40.92 -8.79
C GLY A 208 -11.91 -40.55 -8.21
N GLY A 209 -12.64 -39.72 -8.95
CA GLY A 209 -13.74 -38.92 -8.42
C GLY A 209 -13.25 -37.58 -7.87
N TRP A 210 -12.17 -37.02 -8.43
CA TRP A 210 -11.56 -35.75 -8.01
C TRP A 210 -11.76 -34.66 -9.08
N ALA A 211 -11.97 -33.42 -8.66
CA ALA A 211 -11.84 -32.25 -9.53
C ALA A 211 -11.33 -31.01 -8.78
N TRP A 212 -10.57 -30.19 -9.49
CA TRP A 212 -10.05 -28.92 -9.00
C TRP A 212 -10.01 -27.87 -10.12
N GLU A 213 -10.04 -26.60 -9.75
CA GLU A 213 -9.68 -25.49 -10.64
C GLU A 213 -8.31 -24.94 -10.25
N ILE A 214 -7.71 -24.15 -11.13
CA ILE A 214 -6.48 -23.42 -10.87
C ILE A 214 -6.81 -21.93 -11.02
N ASN A 215 -6.70 -21.19 -9.90
CA ASN A 215 -7.20 -19.83 -9.78
C ASN A 215 -6.45 -19.05 -8.68
N PRO A 216 -6.66 -17.72 -8.53
CA PRO A 216 -6.25 -17.00 -7.33
C PRO A 216 -6.97 -17.58 -6.11
N LEU A 217 -6.29 -17.59 -4.96
CA LEU A 217 -6.96 -17.90 -3.70
C LEU A 217 -8.02 -16.84 -3.38
N GLU A 218 -9.23 -17.27 -3.04
CA GLU A 218 -10.24 -16.42 -2.39
C GLU A 218 -10.36 -16.83 -0.91
N TYR A 219 -11.00 -15.97 -0.13
CA TYR A 219 -11.35 -16.23 1.27
C TYR A 219 -12.40 -17.36 1.36
N GLY A 220 -12.10 -18.42 2.11
CA GLY A 220 -13.00 -19.54 2.39
C GLY A 220 -13.05 -20.65 1.33
N LEU A 221 -12.11 -20.71 0.38
CA LEU A 221 -12.02 -21.79 -0.60
C LEU A 221 -11.05 -22.90 -0.14
N TYR A 222 -11.30 -24.15 -0.53
CA TYR A 222 -10.42 -25.28 -0.17
C TYR A 222 -9.26 -25.43 -1.17
N SER A 223 -8.01 -25.20 -0.72
CA SER A 223 -6.79 -25.29 -1.52
C SER A 223 -5.67 -25.99 -0.73
N PRO A 224 -5.15 -27.14 -1.17
CA PRO A 224 -4.10 -27.86 -0.44
C PRO A 224 -2.70 -27.26 -0.59
N ASN A 225 -1.95 -27.23 0.51
CA ASN A 225 -0.57 -26.70 0.60
C ASN A 225 0.50 -27.70 0.08
N ILE A 226 0.39 -28.14 -1.18
CA ILE A 226 1.28 -29.17 -1.77
C ILE A 226 2.61 -28.62 -2.30
N LEU A 227 2.63 -27.42 -2.88
CA LEU A 227 3.58 -27.09 -3.98
C LEU A 227 4.73 -26.13 -3.64
N LEU A 228 4.83 -25.64 -2.41
CA LEU A 228 5.62 -24.45 -2.02
C LEU A 228 7.13 -24.47 -2.33
N ASP A 229 7.78 -25.64 -2.48
CA ASP A 229 9.24 -25.72 -2.37
C ASP A 229 10.01 -26.16 -3.65
N LYS A 230 9.39 -26.91 -4.58
CA LYS A 230 10.08 -27.39 -5.80
C LYS A 230 9.41 -27.04 -7.13
N TYR A 231 8.08 -26.86 -7.17
CA TYR A 231 7.34 -26.72 -8.43
C TYR A 231 6.31 -25.57 -8.43
N GLU A 232 6.31 -24.66 -7.45
CA GLU A 232 5.26 -23.63 -7.33
C GLU A 232 5.18 -22.69 -8.54
N THR A 233 6.33 -22.28 -9.10
CA THR A 233 6.42 -21.51 -10.35
C THR A 233 6.24 -22.36 -11.61
N GLY A 234 6.11 -23.68 -11.46
CA GLY A 234 5.83 -24.64 -12.53
C GLY A 234 4.41 -24.54 -13.07
N TYR A 235 3.45 -24.08 -12.26
CA TYR A 235 2.03 -24.12 -12.59
C TYR A 235 1.35 -22.76 -12.41
N GLY A 236 0.44 -22.42 -13.34
CA GLY A 236 -0.50 -21.31 -13.20
C GLY A 236 0.08 -19.89 -13.11
N TYR A 237 1.41 -19.71 -13.06
CA TYR A 237 2.07 -18.48 -12.60
C TYR A 237 1.74 -18.18 -11.11
N GLY A 238 1.96 -19.14 -10.23
CA GLY A 238 1.75 -18.98 -8.78
C GLY A 238 0.27 -18.92 -8.38
N GLN A 239 -0.61 -19.47 -9.21
CA GLN A 239 -2.03 -19.69 -8.88
C GLN A 239 -2.17 -21.14 -8.38
N ARG A 240 -3.04 -21.41 -7.39
CA ARG A 240 -3.06 -22.68 -6.65
C ARG A 240 -4.24 -23.57 -7.05
N PRO A 241 -4.13 -24.91 -6.83
CA PRO A 241 -5.27 -25.82 -7.01
C PRO A 241 -6.33 -25.56 -5.96
N ILE A 242 -7.57 -25.37 -6.38
CA ILE A 242 -8.74 -25.18 -5.52
C ILE A 242 -9.68 -26.38 -5.75
N LEU A 243 -9.91 -27.16 -4.71
CA LEU A 243 -10.74 -28.36 -4.73
C LEU A 243 -12.20 -28.00 -5.05
N GLN A 244 -12.75 -28.61 -6.10
CA GLN A 244 -14.13 -28.41 -6.56
C GLN A 244 -15.00 -29.66 -6.33
N TYR A 245 -14.40 -30.86 -6.38
CA TYR A 245 -15.09 -32.11 -6.08
C TYR A 245 -14.15 -33.17 -5.49
N PRO A 246 -14.57 -33.89 -4.43
CA PRO A 246 -15.70 -33.58 -3.55
C PRO A 246 -15.51 -32.21 -2.87
N PRO A 247 -16.60 -31.52 -2.48
CA PRO A 247 -16.47 -30.24 -1.78
C PRO A 247 -15.84 -30.45 -0.39
N GLY A 248 -15.02 -29.49 0.04
CA GLY A 248 -14.09 -29.69 1.16
C GLY A 248 -14.73 -29.90 2.53
N ASP A 249 -15.95 -29.42 2.71
CA ASP A 249 -16.82 -29.68 3.88
C ASP A 249 -17.26 -31.15 3.99
N THR A 250 -17.40 -31.84 2.87
CA THR A 250 -17.71 -33.29 2.80
C THR A 250 -16.48 -34.21 2.76
N THR A 251 -15.29 -33.63 2.74
CA THR A 251 -14.02 -34.36 2.58
C THR A 251 -13.49 -34.79 3.95
N SER A 252 -12.95 -36.02 4.08
CA SER A 252 -12.31 -36.51 5.31
C SER A 252 -10.79 -36.32 5.29
N GLN A 253 -10.13 -36.52 6.44
CA GLN A 253 -8.67 -36.36 6.52
C GLN A 253 -7.94 -37.37 5.63
N ALA A 254 -8.37 -38.63 5.64
CA ALA A 254 -7.78 -39.67 4.79
C ALA A 254 -7.90 -39.33 3.28
N MET A 255 -8.95 -38.63 2.87
CA MET A 255 -9.12 -38.15 1.48
C MET A 255 -8.16 -36.98 1.19
N ARG A 256 -8.03 -36.02 2.12
CA ARG A 256 -7.05 -34.92 2.02
C ARG A 256 -5.63 -35.47 1.89
N ASP A 257 -5.22 -36.35 2.79
CA ASP A 257 -3.92 -37.00 2.78
C ASP A 257 -3.65 -37.77 1.47
N TYR A 258 -4.66 -38.48 0.94
CA TYR A 258 -4.55 -39.16 -0.36
C TYR A 258 -4.22 -38.18 -1.49
N PHE A 259 -4.90 -37.05 -1.56
CA PHE A 259 -4.74 -36.08 -2.65
C PHE A 259 -3.36 -35.39 -2.65
N VAL A 260 -2.78 -35.15 -1.46
CA VAL A 260 -1.51 -34.42 -1.30
C VAL A 260 -0.25 -35.28 -1.34
N THR A 261 -0.35 -36.57 -1.00
CA THR A 261 0.83 -37.41 -0.73
C THR A 261 1.68 -37.66 -2.00
N PRO A 262 3.00 -37.38 -2.00
CA PRO A 262 3.91 -37.74 -3.10
C PRO A 262 3.83 -39.22 -3.51
N GLY A 263 3.92 -39.50 -4.81
CA GLY A 263 3.68 -40.82 -5.40
C GLY A 263 2.25 -41.36 -5.33
N VAL A 264 1.38 -40.83 -4.46
CA VAL A 264 0.02 -41.37 -4.17
C VAL A 264 -1.10 -40.47 -4.70
N GLY A 265 -0.94 -39.15 -4.60
CA GLY A 265 -1.91 -38.16 -5.07
C GLY A 265 -1.91 -38.01 -6.61
N PRO A 266 -3.01 -37.52 -7.20
CA PRO A 266 -3.08 -37.27 -8.64
C PRO A 266 -2.12 -36.15 -9.07
N LEU A 267 -2.13 -35.02 -8.35
CA LEU A 267 -1.27 -33.87 -8.65
C LEU A 267 0.23 -34.18 -8.46
N PRO A 268 0.71 -34.67 -7.30
CA PRO A 268 2.14 -34.98 -7.11
C PRO A 268 2.73 -35.86 -8.20
N ARG A 269 2.07 -36.99 -8.54
CA ARG A 269 2.55 -37.90 -9.60
C ARG A 269 2.69 -37.24 -10.97
N MET A 270 1.79 -36.31 -11.34
CA MET A 270 1.88 -35.59 -12.61
C MET A 270 3.10 -34.66 -12.64
N PHE A 271 3.39 -33.96 -11.54
CA PHE A 271 4.60 -33.15 -11.42
C PHE A 271 5.87 -34.01 -11.36
N GLU A 272 5.86 -35.12 -10.62
CA GLU A 272 6.98 -36.08 -10.55
C GLU A 272 7.35 -36.61 -11.94
N TYR A 273 6.38 -36.98 -12.79
CA TYR A 273 6.65 -37.36 -14.17
C TYR A 273 7.25 -36.20 -14.98
N LEU A 274 6.56 -35.05 -15.04
CA LEU A 274 6.96 -33.92 -15.90
C LEU A 274 8.30 -33.28 -15.51
N TYR A 275 8.69 -33.34 -14.24
CA TYR A 275 9.89 -32.67 -13.74
C TYR A 275 11.02 -33.60 -13.27
N ASN A 276 10.79 -34.92 -13.10
CA ASN A 276 11.86 -35.87 -12.77
C ASN A 276 12.05 -36.99 -13.81
N ASN A 277 11.02 -37.40 -14.57
CA ASN A 277 11.04 -38.68 -15.32
C ASN A 277 10.48 -38.59 -16.76
N MET A 278 10.78 -37.50 -17.49
CA MET A 278 10.36 -37.35 -18.89
C MET A 278 11.15 -38.22 -19.88
N THR A 279 12.18 -38.95 -19.41
CA THR A 279 12.96 -39.93 -20.19
C THR A 279 12.19 -41.19 -20.59
N ASP A 280 10.96 -41.39 -20.10
CA ASP A 280 9.97 -42.30 -20.69
C ASP A 280 8.92 -41.48 -21.48
N PRO A 281 9.03 -41.36 -22.82
CA PRO A 281 8.08 -40.56 -23.60
C PRO A 281 6.68 -41.19 -23.74
N ASN A 282 6.49 -42.45 -23.34
CA ASN A 282 5.17 -43.08 -23.31
C ASN A 282 4.48 -42.91 -21.95
N GLY A 283 5.24 -42.65 -20.88
CA GLY A 283 4.73 -42.58 -19.52
C GLY A 283 3.63 -41.54 -19.28
N LEU A 284 3.58 -40.46 -20.06
CA LEU A 284 2.64 -39.34 -19.89
C LEU A 284 1.16 -39.77 -19.85
N GLU A 285 0.77 -40.78 -20.63
CA GLU A 285 -0.60 -41.32 -20.70
C GLU A 285 -1.05 -41.97 -19.38
N ARG A 286 -0.10 -42.37 -18.52
CA ARG A 286 -0.39 -42.89 -17.16
C ARG A 286 -0.78 -41.79 -16.18
N HIS A 287 -0.60 -40.52 -16.55
CA HIS A 287 -0.86 -39.35 -15.72
C HIS A 287 -1.96 -38.46 -16.27
N ILE A 288 -2.05 -38.26 -17.59
CA ILE A 288 -3.07 -37.40 -18.24
C ILE A 288 -3.77 -38.07 -19.44
N ASP A 289 -5.05 -37.72 -19.67
CA ASP A 289 -5.72 -37.93 -20.96
C ASP A 289 -5.12 -36.90 -21.93
N ILE A 290 -4.14 -37.35 -22.72
CA ILE A 290 -3.45 -36.50 -23.70
C ILE A 290 -4.44 -35.85 -24.67
N GLY A 291 -5.52 -36.54 -25.05
CA GLY A 291 -6.56 -35.98 -25.92
C GLY A 291 -7.27 -34.78 -25.27
N SER A 292 -7.56 -34.83 -23.98
CA SER A 292 -8.19 -33.74 -23.23
C SER A 292 -7.30 -32.50 -23.15
N PHE A 293 -6.00 -32.69 -22.88
CA PHE A 293 -5.03 -31.60 -22.83
C PHE A 293 -4.77 -31.04 -24.24
N VAL A 294 -4.83 -31.85 -25.30
CA VAL A 294 -4.78 -31.38 -26.70
C VAL A 294 -6.03 -30.58 -27.08
N ASP A 295 -7.23 -31.07 -26.75
CA ASP A 295 -8.49 -30.35 -27.01
C ASP A 295 -8.54 -29.01 -26.26
N TYR A 296 -8.15 -29.00 -24.98
CA TYR A 296 -8.03 -27.79 -24.15
C TYR A 296 -6.98 -26.81 -24.69
N PHE A 297 -5.82 -27.32 -25.11
CA PHE A 297 -4.74 -26.53 -25.70
C PHE A 297 -5.20 -25.83 -26.99
N LEU A 298 -5.74 -26.60 -27.94
CA LEU A 298 -6.18 -26.08 -29.24
C LEU A 298 -7.31 -25.06 -29.07
N HIS A 299 -8.24 -25.30 -28.15
CA HIS A 299 -9.31 -24.37 -27.82
C HIS A 299 -8.78 -23.05 -27.23
N THR A 300 -7.81 -23.13 -26.31
CA THR A 300 -7.17 -21.96 -25.71
C THR A 300 -6.42 -21.11 -26.75
N GLU A 301 -5.61 -21.74 -27.61
CA GLU A 301 -4.86 -21.03 -28.66
C GLU A 301 -5.75 -20.45 -29.77
N MET A 302 -6.85 -21.13 -30.11
CA MET A 302 -7.85 -20.67 -31.07
C MET A 302 -8.67 -19.49 -30.53
N SER A 303 -9.00 -19.51 -29.25
CA SER A 303 -9.79 -18.45 -28.59
C SER A 303 -8.99 -17.22 -28.18
N LEU A 304 -7.65 -17.29 -28.17
CA LEU A 304 -6.78 -16.23 -27.64
C LEU A 304 -7.09 -15.86 -26.17
N ASN A 305 -7.60 -16.81 -25.38
CA ASN A 305 -7.81 -16.61 -23.95
C ASN A 305 -6.49 -16.72 -23.17
N GLN A 306 -5.84 -15.56 -22.95
CA GLN A 306 -4.59 -15.46 -22.16
C GLN A 306 -4.73 -15.94 -20.70
N ASP A 307 -5.95 -16.03 -20.17
CA ASP A 307 -6.18 -16.45 -18.78
C ASP A 307 -6.23 -17.97 -18.62
N ALA A 308 -6.63 -18.75 -19.64
CA ALA A 308 -6.87 -20.19 -19.54
C ALA A 308 -5.61 -21.06 -19.27
N TYR A 309 -4.39 -20.50 -19.32
CA TYR A 309 -3.15 -21.14 -18.85
C TYR A 309 -2.71 -20.73 -17.44
N ARG A 310 -3.47 -19.86 -16.78
CA ARG A 310 -3.16 -19.32 -15.43
C ARG A 310 -4.33 -19.38 -14.45
N ARG A 311 -5.57 -19.22 -14.92
CA ARG A 311 -6.80 -18.98 -14.15
C ARG A 311 -8.00 -19.62 -14.86
N SER A 312 -9.10 -19.82 -14.14
CA SER A 312 -10.33 -20.47 -14.65
C SER A 312 -10.09 -21.84 -15.32
N ALA A 313 -8.98 -22.50 -14.99
CA ALA A 313 -8.56 -23.74 -15.64
C ALA A 313 -8.96 -24.94 -14.79
N TYR A 314 -9.98 -25.68 -15.25
CA TYR A 314 -10.51 -26.86 -14.55
C TYR A 314 -9.79 -28.14 -14.98
N TYR A 315 -9.68 -29.07 -14.04
CA TYR A 315 -9.14 -30.41 -14.22
C TYR A 315 -9.93 -31.40 -13.39
N PHE A 316 -9.99 -32.65 -13.84
CA PHE A 316 -10.62 -33.74 -13.10
C PHE A 316 -9.90 -35.06 -13.29
N LYS A 317 -10.15 -36.03 -12.42
CA LYS A 317 -9.68 -37.40 -12.55
C LYS A 317 -10.79 -38.36 -12.15
N ASP A 318 -11.27 -39.17 -13.09
CA ASP A 318 -12.25 -40.21 -12.79
C ASP A 318 -11.58 -41.49 -12.22
N ARG A 319 -12.38 -42.41 -11.66
CA ARG A 319 -11.90 -43.63 -11.00
C ARG A 319 -11.15 -44.52 -11.99
N ASN A 320 -9.94 -44.93 -11.62
CA ASN A 320 -8.92 -45.61 -12.43
C ASN A 320 -8.30 -44.81 -13.60
N GLU A 321 -8.84 -43.65 -13.96
CA GLU A 321 -8.57 -43.00 -15.26
C GLU A 321 -7.57 -41.82 -15.21
N PRO A 322 -6.84 -41.48 -16.28
CA PRO A 322 -5.91 -40.36 -16.29
C PRO A 322 -6.55 -38.99 -16.02
N ILE A 323 -5.75 -38.00 -15.57
CA ILE A 323 -6.22 -36.64 -15.33
C ILE A 323 -6.66 -36.01 -16.65
N ASN A 324 -7.86 -35.43 -16.68
CA ASN A 324 -8.42 -34.70 -17.80
C ASN A 324 -8.27 -33.19 -17.61
N ALA A 325 -8.08 -32.46 -18.72
CA ALA A 325 -8.16 -31.00 -18.77
C ALA A 325 -9.55 -30.51 -19.23
N GLY A 326 -10.01 -29.43 -18.62
CA GLY A 326 -11.35 -28.88 -18.77
C GLY A 326 -12.34 -29.36 -17.70
N PRO A 327 -13.63 -29.02 -17.81
CA PRO A 327 -14.24 -28.21 -18.87
C PRO A 327 -13.68 -26.79 -18.94
N VAL A 328 -13.63 -26.21 -20.14
CA VAL A 328 -13.19 -24.83 -20.33
C VAL A 328 -14.19 -23.83 -19.72
N TRP A 329 -13.68 -22.72 -19.15
CA TRP A 329 -14.49 -21.69 -18.49
C TRP A 329 -13.92 -20.26 -18.69
N ASP A 330 -14.79 -19.25 -18.55
CA ASP A 330 -14.56 -17.79 -18.62
C ASP A 330 -13.75 -17.27 -19.83
N PHE A 331 -14.46 -17.00 -20.93
CA PHE A 331 -13.94 -16.50 -22.21
C PHE A 331 -14.42 -15.07 -22.52
N ASN A 332 -14.86 -14.29 -21.53
CA ASN A 332 -15.22 -12.87 -21.70
C ASN A 332 -14.06 -12.02 -22.32
N LEU A 333 -12.81 -12.35 -22.02
CA LEU A 333 -11.60 -11.70 -22.55
C LEU A 333 -11.04 -12.36 -23.83
N ALA A 334 -11.69 -13.40 -24.36
CA ALA A 334 -11.26 -14.08 -25.56
C ALA A 334 -11.44 -13.23 -26.84
N TYR A 335 -10.96 -13.75 -27.96
CA TYR A 335 -11.15 -13.19 -29.31
C TYR A 335 -10.75 -11.70 -29.37
N GLY A 336 -9.50 -11.44 -28.96
CA GLY A 336 -8.83 -10.14 -29.01
C GLY A 336 -9.24 -9.11 -27.95
N SER A 337 -10.14 -9.44 -27.02
CA SER A 337 -10.58 -8.48 -25.99
C SER A 337 -9.55 -8.25 -24.89
N GLY A 338 -8.91 -9.31 -24.39
CA GLY A 338 -7.80 -9.25 -23.44
C GLY A 338 -6.45 -9.18 -24.16
N ALA A 339 -6.07 -10.29 -24.80
CA ALA A 339 -4.87 -10.36 -25.63
C ALA A 339 -5.11 -9.65 -26.97
N LYS A 340 -4.84 -8.34 -27.02
CA LYS A 340 -4.81 -7.57 -28.27
C LYS A 340 -3.76 -8.18 -29.21
N ASN A 341 -4.09 -8.27 -30.51
CA ASN A 341 -3.28 -8.90 -31.56
C ASN A 341 -1.77 -8.66 -31.37
N ASP A 342 -1.03 -9.69 -30.94
CA ASP A 342 0.43 -9.62 -30.86
C ASP A 342 0.97 -9.42 -32.29
N PRO A 343 1.72 -8.34 -32.57
CA PRO A 343 2.20 -8.05 -33.92
C PRO A 343 3.17 -9.11 -34.46
N ASN A 344 3.68 -10.00 -33.60
CA ASN A 344 4.54 -11.12 -33.97
C ASN A 344 3.77 -12.45 -34.12
N MET A 345 2.49 -12.51 -33.72
CA MET A 345 1.63 -13.70 -33.59
C MET A 345 2.36 -14.98 -33.16
N ARG A 346 2.27 -15.32 -31.87
CA ARG A 346 2.95 -16.50 -31.29
C ARG A 346 1.98 -17.43 -30.56
N TRP A 347 2.48 -18.60 -30.16
CA TRP A 347 1.80 -19.51 -29.24
C TRP A 347 1.71 -18.87 -27.84
N MET A 348 0.52 -18.87 -27.23
CA MET A 348 0.29 -18.26 -25.92
C MET A 348 0.85 -19.10 -24.76
N TYR A 349 0.99 -20.42 -24.91
CA TYR A 349 1.54 -21.27 -23.84
C TYR A 349 3.01 -20.98 -23.49
N MET A 350 3.75 -20.27 -24.36
CA MET A 350 5.21 -20.12 -24.29
C MET A 350 5.83 -19.59 -22.98
N PRO A 351 5.15 -18.78 -22.13
CA PRO A 351 5.65 -18.41 -20.82
C PRO A 351 5.15 -19.32 -19.68
N SER A 352 4.29 -20.31 -19.96
CA SER A 352 3.88 -21.35 -19.00
C SER A 352 4.84 -22.54 -19.04
N THR A 353 5.49 -22.81 -17.92
CA THR A 353 6.48 -23.88 -17.71
C THR A 353 5.85 -25.28 -17.80
N PHE A 354 4.67 -25.51 -17.19
CA PHE A 354 3.92 -26.77 -17.30
C PHE A 354 3.54 -27.11 -18.76
N TRP A 355 2.92 -26.18 -19.51
CA TRP A 355 2.51 -26.46 -20.89
C TRP A 355 3.70 -26.62 -21.84
N LYS A 356 4.83 -25.94 -21.58
CA LYS A 356 6.11 -26.22 -22.27
C LYS A 356 6.59 -27.65 -22.03
N ARG A 357 6.54 -28.15 -20.79
CA ARG A 357 6.90 -29.55 -20.49
C ARG A 357 6.02 -30.55 -21.25
N LEU A 358 4.71 -30.29 -21.39
CA LEU A 358 3.85 -31.12 -22.26
C LEU A 358 4.31 -31.12 -23.72
N PHE A 359 4.71 -29.99 -24.28
CA PHE A 359 5.28 -29.94 -25.64
C PHE A 359 6.61 -30.66 -25.81
N CYS A 360 7.31 -31.00 -24.73
CA CYS A 360 8.51 -31.83 -24.78
C CYS A 360 8.20 -33.34 -24.87
N ASN A 361 6.92 -33.74 -24.86
CA ASN A 361 6.47 -35.09 -25.18
C ASN A 361 6.06 -35.24 -26.65
N TYR A 362 6.50 -36.32 -27.31
CA TYR A 362 6.28 -36.51 -28.75
C TYR A 362 4.82 -36.78 -29.14
N LYS A 363 4.08 -37.56 -28.33
CA LYS A 363 2.65 -37.81 -28.58
C LYS A 363 1.88 -36.51 -28.48
N PHE A 364 2.17 -35.69 -27.47
CA PHE A 364 1.51 -34.40 -27.30
C PHE A 364 1.74 -33.48 -28.50
N ALA A 365 3.01 -33.26 -28.89
CA ALA A 365 3.36 -32.39 -30.01
C ALA A 365 2.73 -32.85 -31.35
N GLY A 366 2.73 -34.16 -31.64
CA GLY A 366 2.15 -34.70 -32.87
C GLY A 366 0.61 -34.73 -32.88
N LEU A 367 -0.02 -35.03 -31.75
CA LEU A 367 -1.48 -35.07 -31.64
C LEU A 367 -2.12 -33.68 -31.70
N VAL A 368 -1.43 -32.61 -31.25
CA VAL A 368 -1.86 -31.21 -31.49
C VAL A 368 -2.07 -30.96 -32.98
N THR A 369 -1.10 -31.33 -33.84
CA THR A 369 -1.25 -31.20 -35.30
C THR A 369 -2.39 -32.06 -35.84
N LYS A 370 -2.44 -33.35 -35.45
CA LYS A 370 -3.43 -34.30 -36.00
C LYS A 370 -4.86 -33.89 -35.66
N ARG A 371 -5.10 -33.49 -34.40
CA ARG A 371 -6.41 -33.06 -33.90
C ARG A 371 -6.84 -31.72 -34.47
N TRP A 372 -5.93 -30.76 -34.62
CA TRP A 372 -6.22 -29.48 -35.27
C TRP A 372 -6.78 -29.68 -36.68
N ARG A 373 -6.11 -30.51 -37.51
CA ARG A 373 -6.56 -30.83 -38.87
C ARG A 373 -7.94 -31.50 -38.89
N GLN A 374 -8.20 -32.44 -37.98
CA GLN A 374 -9.52 -33.10 -37.85
C GLN A 374 -10.64 -32.10 -37.53
N LEU A 375 -10.41 -31.18 -36.59
CA LEU A 375 -11.39 -30.16 -36.19
C LEU A 375 -11.61 -29.14 -37.32
N ARG A 376 -10.52 -28.64 -37.93
CA ARG A 376 -10.57 -27.64 -39.03
C ARG A 376 -11.24 -28.13 -40.30
N ALA A 377 -11.16 -29.42 -40.60
CA ALA A 377 -11.85 -30.03 -41.73
C ALA A 377 -13.38 -30.12 -41.54
N ASN A 378 -13.87 -30.03 -40.29
CA ASN A 378 -15.26 -30.26 -39.93
C ASN A 378 -15.80 -29.11 -39.06
N GLU A 379 -15.98 -29.37 -37.77
CA GLU A 379 -16.61 -28.50 -36.77
C GLU A 379 -16.00 -27.09 -36.66
N TRP A 380 -14.69 -26.96 -36.77
CA TRP A 380 -13.95 -25.69 -36.68
C TRP A 380 -13.56 -25.15 -38.07
N SER A 381 -14.26 -25.59 -39.13
CA SER A 381 -14.16 -24.97 -40.45
C SER A 381 -14.69 -23.53 -40.43
N PRO A 382 -14.22 -22.63 -41.32
CA PRO A 382 -14.71 -21.24 -41.36
C PRO A 382 -16.22 -21.15 -41.58
N ALA A 383 -16.78 -22.02 -42.43
CA ALA A 383 -18.21 -22.09 -42.70
C ALA A 383 -19.03 -22.50 -41.46
N SER A 384 -18.60 -23.53 -40.72
CA SER A 384 -19.26 -23.96 -39.47
C SER A 384 -19.27 -22.84 -38.42
N ILE A 385 -18.11 -22.20 -38.19
CA ILE A 385 -17.98 -21.09 -37.24
C ILE A 385 -18.87 -19.92 -37.65
N GLN A 386 -18.87 -19.52 -38.92
CA GLN A 386 -19.71 -18.43 -39.41
C GLN A 386 -21.20 -18.78 -39.27
N GLN A 387 -21.62 -19.98 -39.70
CA GLN A 387 -23.01 -20.43 -39.59
C GLN A 387 -23.52 -20.40 -38.15
N PHE A 388 -22.71 -20.86 -37.19
CA PHE A 388 -23.04 -20.79 -35.76
C PHE A 388 -23.15 -19.34 -35.26
N VAL A 389 -22.19 -18.48 -35.59
CA VAL A 389 -22.19 -17.06 -35.18
C VAL A 389 -23.40 -16.33 -35.74
N GLU A 390 -23.69 -16.43 -37.05
CA GLU A 390 -24.85 -15.76 -37.67
C GLU A 390 -26.19 -16.26 -37.11
N ALA A 391 -26.29 -17.54 -36.75
CA ALA A 391 -27.49 -18.09 -36.11
C ALA A 391 -27.69 -17.54 -34.70
N SER A 392 -26.61 -17.41 -33.92
CA SER A 392 -26.62 -16.88 -32.54
C SER A 392 -26.90 -15.38 -32.47
N VAL A 393 -26.35 -14.63 -33.43
CA VAL A 393 -26.36 -13.16 -33.48
C VAL A 393 -27.68 -12.61 -34.01
N ARG A 394 -28.34 -13.29 -34.95
CA ARG A 394 -29.59 -12.82 -35.60
C ARG A 394 -30.72 -12.39 -34.64
N PRO A 395 -31.12 -13.15 -33.59
CA PRO A 395 -32.18 -12.69 -32.69
C PRO A 395 -31.76 -11.47 -31.86
N ILE A 396 -30.47 -11.36 -31.54
CA ILE A 396 -29.89 -10.21 -30.83
C ILE A 396 -29.93 -8.97 -31.73
N GLU A 397 -29.47 -9.09 -32.98
CA GLU A 397 -29.54 -8.00 -33.97
C GLU A 397 -30.98 -7.50 -34.15
N ARG A 398 -31.96 -8.40 -34.35
CA ARG A 398 -33.38 -8.02 -34.50
C ARG A 398 -33.86 -7.20 -33.30
N GLN A 399 -33.59 -7.65 -32.08
CA GLN A 399 -34.00 -6.96 -30.86
C GLN A 399 -33.37 -5.57 -30.74
N LEU A 400 -32.06 -5.46 -31.03
CA LEU A 400 -31.33 -4.20 -30.90
C LEU A 400 -31.77 -3.13 -31.93
N THR A 401 -32.44 -3.50 -33.03
CA THR A 401 -33.02 -2.51 -33.97
C THR A 401 -34.07 -1.59 -33.33
N HIS A 402 -34.66 -1.99 -32.20
CA HIS A 402 -35.68 -1.23 -31.48
C HIS A 402 -35.12 -0.34 -30.35
N CYS A 403 -33.79 -0.32 -30.22
CA CYS A 403 -33.03 0.45 -29.25
C CYS A 403 -32.30 1.64 -29.92
N SER A 404 -32.33 2.82 -29.28
CA SER A 404 -31.68 4.06 -29.76
C SER A 404 -30.16 4.08 -29.54
N ASN A 405 -29.69 3.50 -28.44
CA ASN A 405 -28.27 3.32 -28.11
C ASN A 405 -28.06 1.88 -27.65
N TRP A 406 -27.66 0.99 -28.57
CA TRP A 406 -27.66 -0.46 -28.37
C TRP A 406 -26.90 -0.94 -27.13
N MET A 407 -25.91 -0.17 -26.64
CA MET A 407 -25.13 -0.49 -25.44
C MET A 407 -25.80 -0.10 -24.12
N SER A 408 -26.80 0.78 -24.14
CA SER A 408 -27.44 1.35 -22.94
C SER A 408 -28.25 0.32 -22.12
N SER A 409 -28.67 0.73 -20.93
CA SER A 409 -29.62 0.02 -20.06
C SER A 409 -31.09 0.25 -20.44
N ASP A 410 -31.40 0.99 -21.52
CA ASP A 410 -32.77 1.23 -21.96
C ASP A 410 -33.46 -0.08 -22.42
N LEU A 411 -34.79 -0.11 -22.39
CA LEU A 411 -35.59 -1.26 -22.79
C LEU A 411 -35.29 -1.67 -24.26
N GLN A 412 -35.13 -2.98 -24.51
CA GLN A 412 -34.61 -3.63 -25.74
C GLN A 412 -33.08 -3.67 -25.89
N CYS A 413 -32.33 -2.82 -25.20
CA CYS A 413 -30.89 -2.64 -25.39
C CYS A 413 -30.04 -3.73 -24.70
N ALA A 414 -28.77 -3.85 -25.08
CA ALA A 414 -27.88 -4.92 -24.61
C ALA A 414 -27.47 -4.75 -23.13
N HIS A 415 -27.31 -3.51 -22.66
CA HIS A 415 -26.67 -3.13 -21.40
C HIS A 415 -25.22 -3.65 -21.30
N VAL A 416 -24.27 -2.91 -21.87
CA VAL A 416 -22.83 -3.22 -21.91
C VAL A 416 -22.01 -1.93 -21.77
N SER A 417 -20.73 -2.06 -21.38
CA SER A 417 -19.83 -0.93 -21.11
C SER A 417 -19.62 -0.02 -22.33
N THR A 418 -19.86 1.28 -22.17
CA THR A 418 -19.71 2.28 -23.24
C THR A 418 -18.28 2.81 -23.34
N GLU A 419 -17.69 2.80 -24.54
CA GLU A 419 -16.41 3.46 -24.84
C GLU A 419 -16.58 4.66 -25.79
N SER A 420 -15.58 5.55 -25.83
CA SER A 420 -15.54 6.69 -26.76
C SER A 420 -15.28 6.23 -28.20
N GLY A 421 -16.18 6.57 -29.12
CA GLY A 421 -16.12 6.10 -30.52
C GLY A 421 -16.97 4.84 -30.72
N ALA A 422 -18.24 4.92 -30.31
CA ALA A 422 -19.19 3.81 -30.36
C ALA A 422 -19.29 3.17 -31.76
N LYS A 423 -19.06 1.85 -31.80
CA LYS A 423 -19.29 1.01 -32.98
C LYS A 423 -20.72 0.48 -33.01
N THR A 424 -21.14 -0.11 -34.13
CA THR A 424 -22.38 -0.90 -34.18
C THR A 424 -22.16 -2.27 -33.50
N TYR A 425 -23.25 -2.93 -33.10
CA TYR A 425 -23.18 -4.31 -32.62
C TYR A 425 -22.56 -5.26 -33.66
N ARG A 426 -22.87 -5.03 -34.95
CA ARG A 426 -22.33 -5.82 -36.06
C ARG A 426 -20.82 -5.74 -36.19
N ASP A 427 -20.22 -4.57 -35.91
CA ASP A 427 -18.75 -4.40 -35.94
C ASP A 427 -18.04 -5.21 -34.85
N GLU A 428 -18.67 -5.36 -33.67
CA GLU A 428 -18.14 -6.15 -32.55
C GLU A 428 -18.22 -7.67 -32.85
N VAL A 429 -19.27 -8.11 -33.56
CA VAL A 429 -19.39 -9.48 -34.08
C VAL A 429 -18.36 -9.73 -35.19
N GLN A 430 -18.25 -8.83 -36.17
CA GLN A 430 -17.32 -8.96 -37.29
C GLN A 430 -15.85 -8.93 -36.81
N MET A 431 -15.54 -8.19 -35.75
CA MET A 431 -14.22 -8.24 -35.10
C MET A 431 -13.87 -9.67 -34.67
N ILE A 432 -14.80 -10.38 -34.02
CA ILE A 432 -14.56 -11.76 -33.55
C ILE A 432 -14.33 -12.70 -34.74
N LEU A 433 -15.17 -12.63 -35.79
CA LEU A 433 -15.00 -13.44 -36.99
C LEU A 433 -13.62 -13.22 -37.64
N ASN A 434 -13.22 -11.96 -37.83
CA ASN A 434 -11.93 -11.60 -38.42
C ASN A 434 -10.75 -12.09 -37.58
N ILE A 435 -10.85 -12.04 -36.25
CA ILE A 435 -9.78 -12.48 -35.33
C ILE A 435 -9.66 -14.01 -35.30
N ILE A 436 -10.79 -14.74 -35.32
CA ILE A 436 -10.80 -16.21 -35.40
C ILE A 436 -10.28 -16.68 -36.75
N GLU A 437 -10.64 -16.01 -37.85
CA GLU A 437 -10.12 -16.32 -39.17
C GLU A 437 -8.60 -16.08 -39.23
N ALA A 438 -8.12 -14.94 -38.72
CA ALA A 438 -6.69 -14.64 -38.66
C ALA A 438 -5.91 -15.61 -37.76
N ARG A 439 -6.44 -15.93 -36.57
CA ARG A 439 -5.79 -16.89 -35.65
C ARG A 439 -5.79 -18.29 -36.21
N SER A 440 -6.89 -18.77 -36.78
CA SER A 440 -6.95 -20.10 -37.37
C SER A 440 -6.00 -20.24 -38.57
N LYS A 441 -5.95 -19.26 -39.48
CA LYS A 441 -4.93 -19.22 -40.56
C LYS A 441 -3.50 -19.21 -40.02
N TRP A 442 -3.24 -18.48 -38.93
CA TRP A 442 -1.92 -18.51 -38.28
C TRP A 442 -1.60 -19.89 -37.68
N ILE A 443 -2.55 -20.54 -37.00
CA ILE A 443 -2.36 -21.89 -36.45
C ILE A 443 -2.15 -22.90 -37.58
N ASP A 444 -2.95 -22.83 -38.67
CA ASP A 444 -2.81 -23.68 -39.87
C ASP A 444 -1.38 -23.62 -40.46
N VAL A 445 -0.71 -22.45 -40.38
CA VAL A 445 0.67 -22.25 -40.82
C VAL A 445 1.73 -22.68 -39.78
N ASN A 446 1.38 -22.79 -38.49
CA ASN A 446 2.34 -23.02 -37.39
C ASN A 446 2.21 -24.38 -36.68
N VAL A 447 1.21 -25.19 -37.02
CA VAL A 447 1.18 -26.64 -36.76
C VAL A 447 2.01 -27.40 -37.82
N GLY A 448 1.86 -28.73 -37.90
CA GLY A 448 2.68 -29.60 -38.73
C GLY A 448 3.93 -30.04 -37.97
N GLY A 449 4.99 -30.38 -38.71
CA GLY A 449 6.31 -30.69 -38.14
C GLY A 449 6.96 -29.55 -37.35
N LYS A 450 6.45 -28.31 -37.45
CA LYS A 450 6.96 -27.14 -36.69
C LYS A 450 6.84 -27.26 -35.17
N LEU A 451 6.07 -28.23 -34.68
CA LEU A 451 6.00 -28.57 -33.26
C LEU A 451 7.08 -29.57 -32.83
N TYR A 452 7.65 -30.34 -33.77
CA TYR A 452 8.80 -31.22 -33.56
C TYR A 452 10.12 -30.43 -33.66
N LYS A 453 11.07 -30.75 -32.76
CA LYS A 453 12.32 -30.02 -32.54
C LYS A 453 13.27 -30.80 -31.63
N SER A 454 14.54 -30.38 -31.62
CA SER A 454 15.47 -30.72 -30.54
C SER A 454 15.02 -30.12 -29.21
N LEU A 455 15.35 -30.78 -28.11
CA LEU A 455 14.98 -30.35 -26.75
C LEU A 455 16.19 -29.97 -25.91
N ASP A 456 16.00 -28.95 -25.10
CA ASP A 456 16.95 -28.44 -24.11
C ASP A 456 16.19 -27.73 -22.97
N GLU A 457 16.93 -27.25 -21.96
CA GLU A 457 16.34 -26.49 -20.84
C GLU A 457 15.72 -25.15 -21.27
N THR A 458 16.13 -24.55 -22.38
CA THR A 458 15.55 -23.28 -22.87
C THR A 458 14.14 -23.51 -23.43
N THR A 459 13.96 -24.67 -24.06
CA THR A 459 12.73 -25.14 -24.70
C THR A 459 11.75 -25.70 -23.67
N CYS A 460 12.24 -26.57 -22.78
CA CYS A 460 11.43 -27.32 -21.81
C CYS A 460 11.36 -26.71 -20.41
N SER A 461 12.16 -25.67 -20.12
CA SER A 461 12.47 -25.19 -18.76
C SER A 461 13.33 -26.19 -17.97
N THR A 462 14.16 -25.70 -17.05
CA THR A 462 15.02 -26.51 -16.16
C THR A 462 14.23 -27.57 -15.38
N GLY A 463 14.86 -28.72 -15.14
CA GLY A 463 14.30 -29.86 -14.40
C GLY A 463 15.06 -31.16 -14.70
N GLY A 464 14.50 -32.30 -14.33
CA GLY A 464 15.05 -33.63 -14.62
C GLY A 464 15.14 -33.94 -16.13
N PRO A 465 15.83 -35.04 -16.47
CA PRO A 465 16.32 -35.33 -17.82
C PRO A 465 15.21 -35.45 -18.86
N LEU A 466 15.61 -35.17 -20.11
CA LEU A 466 14.73 -35.03 -21.27
C LEU A 466 15.18 -35.97 -22.40
N PRO A 467 14.26 -36.43 -23.26
CA PRO A 467 14.64 -36.99 -24.56
C PRO A 467 15.31 -35.91 -25.43
N LYS A 468 16.06 -36.31 -26.45
CA LYS A 468 16.81 -35.37 -27.30
C LYS A 468 15.90 -34.62 -28.30
N PHE A 469 14.78 -35.23 -28.69
CA PHE A 469 13.77 -34.67 -29.59
C PHE A 469 12.35 -35.05 -29.14
N ASN A 470 11.36 -34.18 -29.39
CA ASN A 470 9.93 -34.42 -29.09
C ASN A 470 9.15 -34.99 -30.29
N CYS A 471 9.69 -35.96 -31.01
CA CYS A 471 9.10 -36.42 -32.27
C CYS A 471 8.99 -37.94 -32.46
N ALA A 472 9.78 -38.72 -31.72
CA ALA A 472 9.80 -40.19 -31.78
C ALA A 472 9.75 -40.79 -30.37
N ALA A 473 9.30 -42.05 -30.28
CA ALA A 473 9.06 -42.75 -29.02
C ALA A 473 10.34 -43.10 -28.23
N ASP A 474 11.47 -43.19 -28.94
CA ASP A 474 12.82 -43.42 -28.42
C ASP A 474 13.56 -42.12 -28.05
N GLY A 475 12.92 -40.95 -28.29
CA GLY A 475 13.50 -39.64 -28.01
C GLY A 475 14.60 -39.19 -28.99
N ASN A 476 14.83 -39.91 -30.08
CA ASN A 476 15.78 -39.55 -31.13
C ASN A 476 15.11 -38.78 -32.28
N GLU A 477 15.91 -38.35 -33.25
CA GLU A 477 15.44 -37.67 -34.47
C GLU A 477 14.84 -38.69 -35.45
N SER A 478 15.58 -39.73 -35.83
CA SER A 478 15.08 -40.88 -36.58
C SER A 478 14.34 -40.55 -37.90
N GLY A 479 14.64 -39.40 -38.52
CA GLY A 479 13.98 -38.87 -39.73
C GLY A 479 12.72 -38.03 -39.48
N CYS A 480 12.38 -37.72 -38.23
CA CYS A 480 11.13 -37.04 -37.86
C CYS A 480 11.08 -35.55 -38.20
N LEU A 481 12.23 -34.88 -38.37
CA LEU A 481 12.29 -33.46 -38.70
C LEU A 481 12.31 -33.23 -40.22
N SER A 482 12.75 -34.23 -40.98
CA SER A 482 12.70 -34.25 -42.45
C SER A 482 11.37 -34.77 -42.99
N ASP A 483 10.81 -35.84 -42.40
CA ASP A 483 9.43 -36.31 -42.66
C ASP A 483 8.60 -36.37 -41.36
N PRO A 484 8.09 -35.22 -40.88
CA PRO A 484 7.21 -35.19 -39.71
C PRO A 484 5.85 -35.85 -39.96
N GLU A 485 5.40 -35.95 -41.21
CA GLU A 485 4.06 -36.45 -41.54
C GLU A 485 3.99 -37.97 -41.45
N ALA A 486 5.04 -38.70 -41.81
CA ALA A 486 5.15 -40.14 -41.56
C ALA A 486 5.17 -40.50 -40.06
N PHE A 487 5.49 -39.56 -39.16
CA PHE A 487 5.43 -39.75 -37.71
C PHE A 487 4.06 -39.35 -37.15
N ILE A 488 3.54 -38.17 -37.52
CA ILE A 488 2.20 -37.69 -37.09
C ILE A 488 1.10 -38.63 -37.62
N GLY A 489 1.26 -39.20 -38.81
CA GLY A 489 0.35 -40.18 -39.41
C GLY A 489 0.13 -41.41 -38.52
N LYS A 490 1.18 -41.93 -37.88
CA LYS A 490 1.17 -43.14 -37.05
C LYS A 490 0.45 -42.98 -35.70
N LEU A 491 0.31 -41.75 -35.19
CA LEU A 491 -0.32 -41.49 -33.88
C LEU A 491 -1.86 -41.65 -33.96
N SER A 492 -2.47 -42.49 -33.14
CA SER A 492 -3.92 -42.49 -32.93
C SER A 492 -4.32 -41.37 -31.97
N PHE A 493 -5.37 -40.61 -32.29
CA PHE A 493 -5.98 -39.72 -31.29
C PHE A 493 -6.84 -40.58 -30.35
N PRO A 494 -6.73 -40.44 -29.03
CA PRO A 494 -7.44 -41.30 -28.08
C PRO A 494 -8.95 -41.07 -28.12
N SER A 495 -9.72 -42.11 -27.82
CA SER A 495 -11.16 -42.02 -27.60
C SER A 495 -11.49 -41.17 -26.36
N ILE A 496 -12.61 -40.46 -26.39
CA ILE A 496 -13.08 -39.69 -25.24
C ILE A 496 -13.61 -40.67 -24.18
N HIS A 497 -13.06 -40.58 -22.97
CA HIS A 497 -13.48 -41.37 -21.82
C HIS A 497 -15.00 -41.24 -21.55
N GLN A 498 -15.63 -42.35 -21.15
CA GLN A 498 -17.06 -42.42 -20.80
C GLN A 498 -17.19 -42.52 -19.27
N ALA A 499 -17.99 -41.64 -18.65
CA ALA A 499 -18.13 -41.55 -17.20
C ALA A 499 -18.31 -42.91 -16.51
N TYR A 500 -17.59 -43.13 -15.40
CA TYR A 500 -17.51 -44.41 -14.71
C TYR A 500 -18.88 -45.01 -14.32
N GLU A 501 -19.21 -46.18 -14.87
CA GLU A 501 -20.45 -46.94 -14.59
C GLU A 501 -20.25 -48.14 -13.64
N GLY A 502 -19.10 -48.22 -12.97
CA GLY A 502 -18.83 -49.25 -11.95
C GLY A 502 -19.49 -48.96 -10.59
N PRO A 503 -19.30 -49.84 -9.60
CA PRO A 503 -19.92 -49.69 -8.28
C PRO A 503 -19.47 -48.43 -7.54
N GLU A 504 -20.38 -47.87 -6.74
CA GLU A 504 -20.03 -46.83 -5.76
C GLU A 504 -19.13 -47.40 -4.63
N CYS A 505 -18.62 -46.51 -3.79
CA CYS A 505 -17.74 -46.86 -2.68
C CYS A 505 -18.43 -47.77 -1.65
N SER A 506 -17.67 -48.68 -1.01
CA SER A 506 -18.25 -49.62 -0.05
C SER A 506 -18.67 -48.93 1.24
N GLU A 507 -19.97 -48.96 1.58
CA GLU A 507 -20.52 -48.22 2.72
C GLU A 507 -20.03 -48.70 4.11
N ASN A 508 -19.29 -49.82 4.17
CA ASN A 508 -18.69 -50.39 5.39
C ASN A 508 -17.43 -49.64 5.84
N VAL A 509 -17.56 -48.37 6.22
CA VAL A 509 -16.47 -47.57 6.84
C VAL A 509 -16.80 -47.23 8.28
N ASP A 510 -15.85 -47.47 9.17
CA ASP A 510 -15.96 -47.16 10.59
C ASP A 510 -15.71 -45.66 10.86
N PHE A 511 -16.80 -44.91 11.03
CA PHE A 511 -16.78 -43.49 11.36
C PHE A 511 -16.37 -43.18 12.81
N THR A 512 -16.10 -44.17 13.67
CA THR A 512 -15.46 -43.90 14.98
C THR A 512 -14.01 -43.42 14.82
N ASN A 513 -13.35 -43.76 13.70
CA ASN A 513 -12.06 -43.17 13.34
C ASN A 513 -12.24 -41.76 12.77
N ALA A 514 -11.84 -40.75 13.55
CA ALA A 514 -11.95 -39.34 13.18
C ALA A 514 -11.26 -38.96 11.86
N THR A 515 -10.25 -39.72 11.40
CA THR A 515 -9.60 -39.45 10.09
C THR A 515 -10.47 -39.88 8.89
N CYS A 516 -11.45 -40.75 9.10
CA CYS A 516 -12.41 -41.21 8.10
C CYS A 516 -13.66 -40.33 8.03
N ALA A 517 -13.99 -39.54 9.07
CA ALA A 517 -15.18 -38.70 9.10
C ALA A 517 -15.08 -37.45 8.17
N PRO A 518 -16.17 -37.04 7.49
CA PRO A 518 -16.26 -35.73 6.83
C PRO A 518 -15.92 -34.62 7.82
N SER A 519 -15.05 -33.69 7.44
CA SER A 519 -14.51 -32.70 8.37
C SER A 519 -14.05 -31.42 7.67
N VAL A 520 -14.49 -30.27 8.20
CA VAL A 520 -13.95 -28.95 7.83
C VAL A 520 -12.52 -28.85 8.36
N ASP A 521 -11.54 -29.09 7.49
CA ASP A 521 -10.14 -28.80 7.76
C ASP A 521 -9.81 -27.35 7.37
N TYR A 522 -9.62 -26.52 8.38
CA TYR A 522 -9.30 -25.11 8.22
C TYR A 522 -7.86 -24.88 7.70
N CYS A 523 -6.96 -25.87 7.74
CA CYS A 523 -5.62 -25.77 7.16
C CYS A 523 -5.67 -25.80 5.62
N TRP A 524 -6.76 -26.31 5.03
CA TRP A 524 -7.05 -26.23 3.59
C TRP A 524 -7.88 -25.01 3.20
N LEU A 525 -8.51 -24.31 4.14
CA LEU A 525 -9.25 -23.08 3.82
C LEU A 525 -8.27 -21.95 3.53
N SER A 526 -8.29 -21.41 2.31
CA SER A 526 -7.49 -20.24 1.94
C SER A 526 -8.09 -18.95 2.50
N VAL A 527 -7.22 -18.08 3.00
CA VAL A 527 -7.59 -16.74 3.48
C VAL A 527 -7.71 -15.70 2.34
N GLY A 528 -7.42 -16.09 1.10
CA GLY A 528 -7.39 -15.21 -0.08
C GLY A 528 -5.99 -14.64 -0.37
N THR A 529 -5.85 -13.88 -1.47
CA THR A 529 -4.58 -13.21 -1.81
C THR A 529 -4.41 -11.81 -1.22
N TYR A 530 -5.45 -11.26 -0.58
CA TYR A 530 -5.44 -9.94 0.06
C TYR A 530 -6.36 -9.96 1.30
N ILE A 531 -5.80 -9.83 2.50
CA ILE A 531 -6.51 -9.42 3.71
C ILE A 531 -5.79 -8.20 4.27
N GLU A 532 -6.53 -7.11 4.44
CA GLU A 532 -6.04 -5.86 5.07
C GLU A 532 -6.75 -5.59 6.41
N ASP A 533 -7.89 -6.23 6.69
CA ASP A 533 -8.77 -5.87 7.82
C ASP A 533 -8.45 -6.57 9.16
N GLY A 534 -7.55 -7.55 9.15
CA GLY A 534 -7.14 -8.35 10.33
C GLY A 534 -8.26 -9.17 10.97
N THR A 535 -9.46 -9.27 10.38
CA THR A 535 -10.66 -9.75 11.08
C THR A 535 -10.62 -11.22 11.47
N VAL A 536 -9.80 -12.03 10.82
CA VAL A 536 -9.56 -13.44 11.13
C VAL A 536 -8.19 -13.64 11.77
N THR A 537 -8.16 -14.00 13.06
CA THR A 537 -7.00 -14.68 13.65
C THR A 537 -6.80 -16.00 12.91
N PRO A 538 -5.61 -16.24 12.31
CA PRO A 538 -5.52 -17.12 11.16
C PRO A 538 -5.58 -18.60 11.51
N PHE A 539 -6.50 -19.31 10.86
CA PHE A 539 -6.31 -20.72 10.58
C PHE A 539 -5.05 -20.93 9.72
N CYS A 540 -4.49 -22.14 9.75
CA CYS A 540 -3.05 -22.37 9.52
C CYS A 540 -2.52 -22.07 8.10
N SER A 541 -3.37 -21.66 7.15
CA SER A 541 -2.98 -21.14 5.84
C SER A 541 -2.56 -19.66 5.84
N GLY A 542 -2.83 -18.91 6.91
CA GLY A 542 -2.48 -17.48 7.04
C GLY A 542 -1.12 -17.23 7.69
N ASN A 543 -0.95 -17.60 8.97
CA ASN A 543 0.27 -17.40 9.76
C ASN A 543 0.65 -18.65 10.58
N GLY A 544 0.39 -19.85 10.06
CA GLY A 544 0.75 -21.12 10.70
C GLY A 544 1.87 -21.84 9.96
N TYR A 545 2.80 -22.48 10.68
CA TYR A 545 3.73 -23.42 10.04
C TYR A 545 3.03 -24.77 9.85
N CYS A 546 2.56 -25.02 8.62
CA CYS A 546 2.18 -26.35 8.14
C CYS A 546 3.37 -26.98 7.38
N PRO A 547 4.06 -28.01 7.91
CA PRO A 547 5.05 -28.74 7.13
C PRO A 547 4.39 -29.47 5.94
N ALA A 548 5.13 -29.70 4.86
CA ALA A 548 4.61 -30.38 3.67
C ALA A 548 4.57 -31.90 3.85
N GLY A 549 3.38 -32.51 3.75
CA GLY A 549 3.20 -33.97 3.73
C GLY A 549 1.84 -34.43 4.31
N PRO A 550 1.52 -35.73 4.22
CA PRO A 550 0.44 -36.33 5.01
C PRO A 550 0.76 -36.27 6.51
N ASN A 551 -0.28 -36.25 7.36
CA ASN A 551 -0.16 -36.09 8.82
C ASN A 551 0.53 -34.78 9.28
N ALA A 552 0.54 -33.73 8.46
CA ALA A 552 1.11 -32.44 8.83
C ALA A 552 0.36 -31.77 9.99
N THR A 553 0.88 -31.89 11.21
CA THR A 553 0.40 -31.11 12.37
C THR A 553 0.83 -29.66 12.21
N CYS A 554 -0.07 -28.82 11.71
CA CYS A 554 0.16 -27.38 11.64
C CYS A 554 0.19 -26.77 13.04
N THR A 555 1.27 -26.08 13.39
CA THR A 555 1.36 -25.37 14.67
C THR A 555 0.62 -24.03 14.57
N CYS A 556 -0.46 -23.86 15.33
CA CYS A 556 -1.09 -22.55 15.52
C CYS A 556 -0.13 -21.66 16.33
N ILE A 557 0.64 -20.82 15.63
CA ILE A 557 1.57 -19.90 16.28
C ILE A 557 0.74 -18.79 16.91
N ARG A 558 0.68 -18.77 18.25
CA ARG A 558 0.06 -17.67 18.97
C ARG A 558 0.82 -16.37 18.65
N GLU A 559 0.10 -15.27 18.46
CA GLU A 559 0.67 -13.93 18.28
C GLU A 559 1.28 -13.42 19.60
N CYS A 560 2.38 -14.06 20.02
CA CYS A 560 3.11 -13.81 21.25
C CYS A 560 4.55 -13.41 20.96
N TYR A 561 5.07 -12.51 21.79
CA TYR A 561 6.29 -11.77 21.51
C TYR A 561 7.20 -11.69 22.73
N GLU A 562 8.50 -11.69 22.46
CA GLU A 562 9.56 -11.57 23.45
C GLU A 562 9.87 -10.12 23.84
N PHE A 563 9.34 -9.19 23.07
CA PHE A 563 9.22 -7.77 23.39
C PHE A 563 7.83 -7.47 23.94
N PRO A 564 7.65 -6.37 24.69
CA PRO A 564 6.32 -5.88 25.02
C PRO A 564 5.51 -5.59 23.76
N VAL A 565 4.24 -5.96 23.76
CA VAL A 565 3.30 -5.57 22.71
C VAL A 565 2.70 -4.22 23.08
N VAL A 566 2.69 -3.29 22.13
CA VAL A 566 1.98 -2.01 22.25
C VAL A 566 0.92 -1.97 21.16
N ILE A 567 -0.33 -1.69 21.54
CA ILE A 567 -1.46 -1.60 20.60
C ILE A 567 -2.01 -0.17 20.63
N VAL A 568 -1.70 0.61 19.60
CA VAL A 568 -2.24 1.97 19.41
C VAL A 568 -3.58 1.86 18.68
N LYS A 569 -4.65 2.40 19.27
CA LYS A 569 -6.01 2.26 18.75
C LYS A 569 -6.71 3.60 18.59
N ALA A 570 -7.12 3.93 17.37
CA ALA A 570 -7.95 5.10 17.08
C ALA A 570 -9.33 4.98 17.75
N THR A 571 -9.79 6.02 18.46
CA THR A 571 -11.03 5.95 19.26
C THR A 571 -12.26 6.59 18.62
N LYS A 572 -12.08 7.52 17.66
CA LYS A 572 -13.17 8.37 17.13
C LYS A 572 -13.14 8.57 15.61
N GLU A 573 -11.95 8.59 15.04
CA GLU A 573 -11.72 8.89 13.62
C GLU A 573 -10.44 8.18 13.16
N ALA A 574 -10.30 7.97 11.85
CA ALA A 574 -9.11 7.32 11.32
C ALA A 574 -7.88 8.25 11.29
N PHE A 575 -6.69 7.63 11.35
CA PHE A 575 -5.44 8.28 11.01
C PHE A 575 -5.47 8.83 9.57
N PRO A 576 -4.77 9.95 9.29
CA PRO A 576 -4.72 10.53 7.95
C PRO A 576 -3.91 9.63 6.99
N ASP A 577 -4.52 9.26 5.87
CA ASP A 577 -3.89 8.48 4.81
C ASP A 577 -3.14 9.37 3.77
N PRO A 578 -2.31 8.80 2.89
CA PRO A 578 -1.56 9.55 1.86
C PRO A 578 -2.40 10.36 0.86
N THR A 579 -3.73 10.24 0.86
CA THR A 579 -4.64 11.06 0.04
C THR A 579 -5.27 12.23 0.81
N CYS A 580 -4.85 12.48 2.06
CA CYS A 580 -5.38 13.56 2.89
C CYS A 580 -5.29 14.93 2.18
N ASN A 581 -6.38 15.72 2.28
CA ASN A 581 -6.44 17.04 1.66
C ASN A 581 -5.59 18.04 2.44
N GLN A 582 -4.41 18.37 1.91
CA GLN A 582 -3.56 19.41 2.48
C GLN A 582 -4.27 20.77 2.45
N GLN A 583 -4.43 21.39 3.63
CA GLN A 583 -5.01 22.72 3.77
C GLN A 583 -4.07 23.80 3.22
N ARG A 584 -4.65 24.96 2.85
CA ARG A 584 -3.90 26.15 2.39
C ARG A 584 -2.99 26.68 3.50
N TYR A 585 -1.92 27.38 3.12
CA TYR A 585 -0.94 27.91 4.06
C TYR A 585 -1.49 29.17 4.78
N PRO A 586 -1.43 29.25 6.13
CA PRO A 586 -0.69 28.37 7.03
C PRO A 586 -1.47 27.14 7.54
N ALA A 587 -0.92 25.95 7.27
CA ALA A 587 -1.42 24.69 7.85
C ALA A 587 -0.29 23.65 8.03
N PRO A 588 -0.32 22.82 9.08
CA PRO A 588 0.54 21.64 9.19
C PRO A 588 0.33 20.64 8.05
N ASN A 589 1.30 19.76 7.82
CA ASN A 589 1.13 18.63 6.91
C ASN A 589 0.01 17.71 7.42
N CYS A 590 -0.99 17.38 6.58
CA CYS A 590 -2.18 16.65 7.01
C CYS A 590 -1.89 15.21 7.53
N LEU A 591 -0.79 14.57 7.12
CA LEU A 591 -0.35 13.28 7.69
C LEU A 591 0.09 13.41 9.15
N LYS A 592 0.51 14.60 9.60
CA LYS A 592 0.92 14.88 10.99
C LYS A 592 -0.25 15.28 11.89
N ARG A 593 -1.50 15.18 11.40
CA ARG A 593 -2.71 15.45 12.20
C ARG A 593 -2.79 14.47 13.37
N ALA A 594 -3.06 14.99 14.57
CA ALA A 594 -3.20 14.18 15.76
C ALA A 594 -4.62 13.62 15.90
N VAL A 595 -4.71 12.32 16.20
CA VAL A 595 -5.94 11.56 16.42
C VAL A 595 -6.02 11.15 17.90
N GLU A 596 -7.23 11.08 18.45
CA GLU A 596 -7.45 10.58 19.81
C GLU A 596 -7.39 9.04 19.82
N THR A 597 -6.56 8.50 20.72
CA THR A 597 -6.19 7.08 20.76
C THR A 597 -6.19 6.53 22.18
N THR A 598 -6.48 5.24 22.33
CA THR A 598 -5.97 4.43 23.45
C THR A 598 -4.64 3.79 23.04
N VAL A 599 -3.75 3.61 24.01
CA VAL A 599 -2.49 2.89 23.86
C VAL A 599 -2.47 1.81 24.93
N ASP A 600 -2.65 0.57 24.51
CA ASP A 600 -2.54 -0.60 25.38
C ASP A 600 -1.10 -1.10 25.38
N VAL A 601 -0.64 -1.62 26.51
CA VAL A 601 0.67 -2.23 26.72
C VAL A 601 0.47 -3.62 27.32
N ILE A 602 1.14 -4.61 26.75
CA ILE A 602 1.24 -5.99 27.26
C ILE A 602 2.72 -6.25 27.51
N ASP A 603 3.11 -6.16 28.78
CA ASP A 603 4.45 -6.44 29.31
C ASP A 603 4.25 -7.24 30.60
N HIS A 604 4.41 -8.56 30.53
CA HIS A 604 4.27 -9.50 31.67
C HIS A 604 5.53 -9.55 32.55
N HIS A 605 6.63 -8.93 32.09
CA HIS A 605 7.98 -8.99 32.65
C HIS A 605 8.64 -10.40 32.62
N ARG A 606 9.96 -10.43 32.40
CA ARG A 606 10.74 -11.68 32.22
C ARG A 606 11.21 -12.25 33.55
N ASP A 607 10.30 -12.89 34.29
CA ASP A 607 10.68 -13.76 35.41
C ASP A 607 11.10 -15.16 34.93
N ASN A 608 10.61 -15.60 33.76
CA ASN A 608 10.95 -16.86 33.08
C ASN A 608 10.50 -16.88 31.60
N ASP A 609 11.14 -17.71 30.77
CA ASP A 609 10.98 -17.72 29.29
C ASP A 609 9.61 -18.22 28.78
N GLU A 610 8.72 -18.68 29.65
CA GLU A 610 7.37 -19.15 29.28
C GLU A 610 6.34 -18.00 29.19
N ASN A 611 6.58 -16.86 29.86
CA ASN A 611 5.70 -15.68 29.86
C ASN A 611 5.96 -14.75 28.66
N LEU A 612 5.57 -15.20 27.46
CA LEU A 612 5.56 -14.36 26.25
C LEU A 612 4.37 -13.40 26.26
N ASN A 613 4.55 -12.18 25.74
CA ASN A 613 3.49 -11.17 25.66
C ASN A 613 2.58 -11.44 24.45
N CYS A 614 1.34 -11.89 24.64
CA CYS A 614 0.42 -12.23 23.56
C CYS A 614 -0.59 -11.12 23.28
N VAL A 615 -0.89 -10.86 22.01
CA VAL A 615 -1.77 -9.75 21.55
C VAL A 615 -3.21 -9.83 22.09
N ASN A 616 -3.65 -11.03 22.47
CA ASN A 616 -4.98 -11.28 23.02
C ASN A 616 -5.00 -11.36 24.56
N ASP A 617 -3.87 -11.10 25.23
CA ASP A 617 -3.82 -11.03 26.69
C ASP A 617 -4.47 -9.72 27.19
N ALA A 618 -4.84 -9.69 28.46
CA ALA A 618 -5.26 -8.44 29.09
C ALA A 618 -4.07 -7.45 29.16
N PRO A 619 -4.23 -6.18 28.79
CA PRO A 619 -3.15 -5.20 28.87
C PRO A 619 -2.76 -4.94 30.33
N SER A 620 -1.45 -4.94 30.61
CA SER A 620 -0.91 -4.56 31.91
C SER A 620 -1.02 -3.05 32.16
N ALA A 621 -1.18 -2.24 31.09
CA ALA A 621 -1.65 -0.86 31.19
C ALA A 621 -2.38 -0.37 29.92
N THR A 622 -3.35 0.53 30.09
CA THR A 622 -4.02 1.26 28.99
C THR A 622 -3.99 2.76 29.26
N TYR A 623 -3.58 3.54 28.26
CA TYR A 623 -3.39 5.00 28.38
C TYR A 623 -4.18 5.79 27.32
N MET A 624 -4.81 6.89 27.73
CA MET A 624 -5.41 7.86 26.79
C MET A 624 -4.34 8.80 26.21
N SER A 625 -4.25 8.87 24.88
CA SER A 625 -3.23 9.60 24.13
C SER A 625 -3.82 10.42 22.97
N LYS A 626 -3.11 11.47 22.56
CA LYS A 626 -3.21 12.04 21.21
C LYS A 626 -1.96 11.64 20.42
N THR A 627 -2.17 10.94 19.30
CA THR A 627 -1.10 10.28 18.54
C THR A 627 -1.08 10.81 17.11
N ASN A 628 0.11 11.02 16.54
CA ASN A 628 0.28 11.52 15.17
C ASN A 628 1.49 10.90 14.47
N PHE A 629 1.47 10.78 13.13
CA PHE A 629 2.67 10.39 12.38
C PHE A 629 3.73 11.50 12.39
N ARG A 630 5.02 11.14 12.48
CA ARG A 630 6.15 12.06 12.63
C ARG A 630 7.23 11.85 11.56
N GLY A 631 8.19 12.78 11.53
CA GLY A 631 9.32 12.78 10.58
C GLY A 631 9.08 13.72 9.40
N GLN A 632 9.88 13.54 8.35
CA GLN A 632 9.72 14.22 7.05
C GLN A 632 9.75 13.14 5.94
N SER A 633 10.93 12.71 5.50
CA SER A 633 11.11 11.62 4.53
C SER A 633 10.47 10.30 4.99
N SER A 634 10.48 10.04 6.31
CA SER A 634 9.90 8.83 6.92
C SER A 634 8.37 8.81 6.99
N LEU A 635 7.68 9.89 6.61
CA LEU A 635 6.24 9.85 6.34
C LEU A 635 5.91 9.02 5.08
N PHE A 636 6.89 8.83 4.18
CA PHE A 636 6.71 8.12 2.91
C PHE A 636 7.28 6.69 2.94
N PHE A 637 7.69 6.20 4.11
CA PHE A 637 8.02 4.79 4.32
C PHE A 637 6.73 4.01 4.64
N ALA A 638 6.64 2.75 4.19
CA ALA A 638 5.51 1.86 4.51
C ALA A 638 5.32 1.67 6.03
N LYS A 639 6.40 1.82 6.81
CA LYS A 639 6.41 1.75 8.28
C LYS A 639 6.57 3.14 8.88
N HIS A 640 5.45 3.81 9.14
CA HIS A 640 5.42 5.17 9.69
C HIS A 640 5.98 5.25 11.11
N GLN A 641 6.60 6.38 11.46
CA GLN A 641 6.97 6.71 12.84
C GLN A 641 5.84 7.50 13.51
N MET A 642 5.66 7.38 14.83
CA MET A 642 4.61 8.09 15.58
C MET A 642 5.16 8.92 16.75
N ASN A 643 4.48 10.01 17.12
CA ASN A 643 4.57 10.58 18.48
C ASN A 643 3.35 10.11 19.30
N LEU A 644 3.55 9.81 20.58
CA LEU A 644 2.50 9.67 21.58
C LEU A 644 2.46 10.92 22.47
N ARG A 645 1.26 11.38 22.84
CA ARG A 645 1.05 12.43 23.85
C ARG A 645 -0.07 12.04 24.80
N PHE A 646 0.29 11.43 25.92
CA PHE A 646 -0.63 11.04 26.98
C PHE A 646 -1.28 12.25 27.67
N GLN A 647 -2.48 12.06 28.20
CA GLN A 647 -3.23 13.13 28.90
C GLN A 647 -2.51 13.56 30.19
N HIS A 648 -1.95 12.61 30.93
CA HIS A 648 -1.21 12.79 32.19
C HIS A 648 0.20 12.17 32.07
N PRO A 649 1.15 12.47 32.97
CA PRO A 649 2.43 11.77 33.01
C PRO A 649 2.21 10.29 33.32
N VAL A 650 2.95 9.40 32.66
CA VAL A 650 2.87 7.94 32.87
C VAL A 650 4.24 7.28 32.72
N ASN A 651 4.49 6.22 33.47
CA ASN A 651 5.62 5.33 33.27
C ASN A 651 5.37 4.43 32.05
N PHE A 652 5.73 4.92 30.85
CA PHE A 652 5.56 4.17 29.62
C PHE A 652 6.68 3.15 29.44
N VAL A 653 6.32 1.86 29.39
CA VAL A 653 7.21 0.69 29.17
C VAL A 653 8.46 0.60 30.07
N GLY A 654 8.47 1.25 31.24
CA GLY A 654 9.61 1.29 32.17
C GLY A 654 10.44 2.58 32.13
N PHE A 655 10.01 3.61 31.40
CA PHE A 655 10.68 4.93 31.36
C PHE A 655 10.17 5.86 32.48
N PRO A 656 10.98 6.84 32.94
CA PRO A 656 10.54 7.85 33.92
C PRO A 656 9.34 8.64 33.39
N GLU A 657 8.44 9.00 34.31
CA GLU A 657 7.11 9.53 33.98
C GLU A 657 7.18 10.79 33.11
N ASP A 658 6.40 10.79 32.04
CA ASP A 658 6.29 11.89 31.09
C ASP A 658 4.98 11.73 30.31
N ARG A 659 4.59 12.78 29.58
CA ARG A 659 3.44 12.74 28.67
C ARG A 659 3.85 12.40 27.24
N VAL A 660 5.10 12.58 26.85
CA VAL A 660 5.52 12.51 25.43
C VAL A 660 6.60 11.47 25.13
N PHE A 661 6.28 10.57 24.20
CA PHE A 661 7.15 9.48 23.76
C PHE A 661 7.08 9.32 22.24
N ILE A 662 8.02 8.57 21.68
CA ILE A 662 8.16 8.37 20.23
C ILE A 662 8.18 6.88 19.93
N LEU A 663 7.40 6.47 18.92
CA LEU A 663 7.47 5.15 18.31
C LEU A 663 8.26 5.28 17.00
N ASN A 664 9.55 4.94 17.07
CA ASN A 664 10.44 4.96 15.91
C ASN A 664 10.39 3.61 15.18
N GLY A 665 9.89 3.61 13.95
CA GLY A 665 9.99 2.50 13.02
C GLY A 665 11.36 2.50 12.34
N PRO A 666 12.26 1.53 12.64
CA PRO A 666 13.63 1.46 12.10
C PRO A 666 13.69 0.94 10.64
N TYR A 667 12.82 1.45 9.76
CA TYR A 667 12.58 0.87 8.41
C TYR A 667 13.83 0.79 7.52
N LEU A 668 14.79 1.71 7.69
CA LEU A 668 16.09 1.73 6.99
C LEU A 668 17.28 1.42 7.92
N ASP A 669 17.04 1.08 9.19
CA ASP A 669 18.07 0.58 10.11
C ASP A 669 17.97 -0.94 10.21
N CYS A 670 18.67 -1.62 9.31
CA CYS A 670 18.62 -3.07 9.13
C CYS A 670 19.16 -3.88 10.33
N SER A 671 19.76 -3.25 11.34
CA SER A 671 20.12 -3.91 12.60
C SER A 671 19.10 -3.67 13.72
N LEU A 672 18.13 -2.76 13.53
CA LEU A 672 17.19 -2.29 14.55
C LEU A 672 17.86 -1.69 15.81
N LEU A 673 19.17 -1.37 15.77
CA LEU A 673 19.97 -1.05 16.96
C LEU A 673 20.68 0.31 16.93
N ARG A 674 20.69 1.07 15.82
CA ARG A 674 21.56 2.26 15.71
C ARG A 674 21.16 3.40 16.64
N ASN A 675 19.87 3.71 16.72
CA ASN A 675 19.36 4.67 17.71
C ASN A 675 19.54 4.16 19.15
N HIS A 676 19.40 2.85 19.37
CA HIS A 676 19.58 2.23 20.69
C HIS A 676 21.03 2.38 21.20
N LEU A 677 22.00 2.00 20.36
CA LEU A 677 23.43 2.16 20.59
C LEU A 677 23.85 3.62 20.73
N ALA A 678 23.34 4.52 19.87
CA ALA A 678 23.69 5.94 19.91
C ALA A 678 23.37 6.58 21.26
N HIS A 679 22.14 6.40 21.76
CA HIS A 679 21.74 6.98 23.03
C HIS A 679 22.40 6.30 24.23
N TRP A 680 22.74 5.00 24.15
CA TRP A 680 23.55 4.34 25.17
C TRP A 680 24.98 4.89 25.23
N LEU A 681 25.66 5.03 24.09
CA LEU A 681 27.00 5.63 24.01
C LEU A 681 26.98 7.05 24.59
N TYR A 682 26.02 7.90 24.22
CA TYR A 682 25.98 9.26 24.77
C TYR A 682 25.70 9.28 26.28
N ARG A 683 24.83 8.40 26.80
CA ARG A 683 24.68 8.21 28.27
C ARG A 683 25.96 7.70 28.95
N GLY A 684 26.82 6.96 28.24
CA GLY A 684 28.16 6.56 28.71
C GLY A 684 29.11 7.74 28.99
N THR A 685 28.79 8.95 28.52
CA THR A 685 29.49 10.18 28.93
C THR A 685 29.03 10.72 30.29
N GLY A 686 27.93 10.20 30.84
CA GLY A 686 27.23 10.73 32.00
C GLY A 686 26.18 11.80 31.67
N ARG A 687 26.09 12.25 30.41
CA ARG A 687 25.08 13.24 29.95
C ARG A 687 23.76 12.56 29.58
N TYR A 688 22.66 13.30 29.68
CA TYR A 688 21.35 12.77 29.31
C TYR A 688 21.29 12.41 27.81
N SER A 689 20.65 11.28 27.51
CA SER A 689 20.21 10.91 26.18
C SER A 689 18.98 10.01 26.27
N PRO A 690 17.98 10.17 25.40
CA PRO A 690 16.74 9.39 25.40
C PRO A 690 16.90 7.89 25.66
N LYS A 691 16.27 7.38 26.71
CA LYS A 691 16.12 5.94 26.93
C LYS A 691 15.37 5.32 25.76
N THR A 692 15.74 4.08 25.44
CA THR A 692 15.25 3.34 24.28
C THR A 692 14.96 1.88 24.63
N LYS A 693 13.82 1.35 24.17
CA LYS A 693 13.36 -0.02 24.43
C LYS A 693 12.66 -0.56 23.18
N HIS A 694 12.96 -1.79 22.79
CA HIS A 694 12.28 -2.46 21.69
C HIS A 694 10.89 -2.95 22.12
N ILE A 695 9.93 -2.81 21.21
CA ILE A 695 8.55 -3.26 21.33
C ILE A 695 8.11 -3.93 20.04
N VAL A 696 6.98 -4.63 20.10
CA VAL A 696 6.19 -4.97 18.92
C VAL A 696 5.00 -4.02 18.85
N LEU A 697 4.78 -3.39 17.70
CA LEU A 697 3.70 -2.43 17.51
C LEU A 697 2.56 -3.02 16.68
N TYR A 698 1.34 -2.86 17.19
CA TYR A 698 0.10 -2.96 16.44
C TYR A 698 -0.57 -1.58 16.33
N LEU A 699 -1.22 -1.30 15.21
CA LEU A 699 -1.98 -0.08 14.96
C LEU A 699 -3.37 -0.41 14.43
N GLN A 700 -4.41 -0.05 15.17
CA GLN A 700 -5.77 0.12 14.66
C GLN A 700 -5.89 1.57 14.21
N ASP A 701 -5.59 1.80 12.93
CA ASP A 701 -5.55 3.14 12.31
C ASP A 701 -6.96 3.73 12.11
N ASN A 702 -7.95 2.87 11.93
CA ASN A 702 -9.37 3.20 11.80
C ASN A 702 -10.17 2.50 12.91
N PRO A 703 -11.02 3.20 13.69
CA PRO A 703 -11.83 2.59 14.76
C PRO A 703 -12.75 1.43 14.31
N LEU A 704 -13.01 1.31 13.01
CA LEU A 704 -13.86 0.25 12.41
C LEU A 704 -13.09 -0.99 11.95
N LEU A 705 -11.74 -0.95 11.92
CA LEU A 705 -10.87 -2.08 11.56
C LEU A 705 -10.30 -2.74 12.83
N LYS A 706 -9.60 -3.88 12.70
CA LYS A 706 -8.79 -4.44 13.80
C LYS A 706 -7.37 -3.86 13.81
N PRO A 707 -6.62 -3.99 14.92
CA PRO A 707 -5.20 -3.61 14.93
C PRO A 707 -4.38 -4.47 13.96
N ALA A 708 -3.61 -3.81 13.09
CA ALA A 708 -2.68 -4.46 12.16
C ALA A 708 -1.24 -4.48 12.71
N TYR A 709 -0.48 -5.53 12.40
CA TYR A 709 0.92 -5.69 12.78
C TYR A 709 1.83 -4.71 12.01
N LEU A 710 2.68 -3.94 12.70
CA LEU A 710 3.67 -3.04 12.08
C LEU A 710 5.13 -3.45 12.34
N GLY A 711 5.37 -4.57 13.04
CA GLY A 711 6.71 -5.08 13.30
C GLY A 711 7.39 -4.57 14.57
N ILE A 712 8.70 -4.77 14.63
CA ILE A 712 9.55 -4.34 15.74
C ILE A 712 9.77 -2.81 15.65
N TYR A 713 9.47 -2.09 16.73
CA TYR A 713 9.67 -0.66 16.89
C TYR A 713 10.63 -0.37 18.05
N ILE A 714 11.24 0.81 18.03
CA ILE A 714 11.99 1.35 19.17
C ILE A 714 11.12 2.44 19.81
N VAL A 715 10.75 2.28 21.08
CA VAL A 715 10.23 3.39 21.89
C VAL A 715 11.41 4.28 22.29
N LEU A 716 11.25 5.60 22.16
CA LEU A 716 12.17 6.58 22.73
C LEU A 716 11.42 7.55 23.66
N GLU A 717 12.11 8.02 24.70
CA GLU A 717 11.77 9.29 25.33
C GLU A 717 11.80 10.41 24.27
N LYS A 718 10.82 11.32 24.27
CA LYS A 718 10.94 12.55 23.48
C LYS A 718 11.88 13.51 24.22
N LEU A 719 12.75 14.24 23.50
CA LEU A 719 13.42 15.41 24.09
C LEU A 719 12.37 16.43 24.56
N THR A 720 12.42 16.76 25.84
CA THR A 720 11.81 17.94 26.43
C THR A 720 12.80 18.55 27.43
N PHE A 721 12.60 19.83 27.73
CA PHE A 721 13.47 20.58 28.63
C PHE A 721 12.83 20.74 30.01
N THR A 722 12.31 19.63 30.54
CA THR A 722 11.51 19.52 31.77
C THR A 722 12.22 18.69 32.84
N GLU A 723 11.70 18.74 34.07
CA GLU A 723 12.29 18.14 35.29
C GLU A 723 12.79 16.69 35.12
N HIS A 724 12.06 15.85 34.37
CA HIS A 724 12.38 14.42 34.21
C HIS A 724 13.17 14.09 32.92
N ARG A 725 13.75 15.10 32.25
CA ARG A 725 14.51 14.99 30.99
C ARG A 725 15.80 15.83 31.06
N GLU A 726 15.91 16.92 30.28
CA GLU A 726 17.02 17.89 30.33
C GLU A 726 16.52 19.22 30.94
N PRO A 727 16.34 19.32 32.27
CA PRO A 727 15.66 20.45 32.90
C PRO A 727 16.37 21.80 32.70
N LEU A 728 15.61 22.82 32.31
CA LEU A 728 16.07 24.21 32.24
C LEU A 728 15.23 25.10 33.15
N ALA A 729 15.83 26.19 33.64
CA ALA A 729 15.11 27.24 34.35
C ALA A 729 13.95 27.79 33.50
N PRO A 730 12.68 27.75 33.96
CA PRO A 730 11.57 28.30 33.20
C PRO A 730 11.73 29.79 32.93
N LEU A 731 11.33 30.22 31.73
CA LEU A 731 11.22 31.61 31.36
C LEU A 731 9.76 32.08 31.47
N THR A 732 9.58 33.30 31.97
CA THR A 732 8.33 34.04 31.92
C THR A 732 8.59 35.40 31.26
N PRO A 733 7.56 36.12 30.81
CA PRO A 733 7.75 37.50 30.34
C PRO A 733 8.26 38.48 31.41
N GLY A 734 8.17 38.10 32.69
CA GLY A 734 8.66 38.88 33.84
C GLY A 734 10.13 38.65 34.19
N CYS A 735 10.87 37.83 33.43
CA CYS A 735 12.32 37.72 33.58
C CYS A 735 13.02 39.05 33.23
N THR A 736 13.96 39.45 34.09
CA THR A 736 14.94 40.50 33.82
C THR A 736 15.91 40.10 32.69
N GLN A 737 16.69 41.04 32.14
CA GLN A 737 17.63 40.72 31.05
C GLN A 737 18.70 39.70 31.46
N ASP A 738 19.13 39.68 32.72
CA ASP A 738 20.09 38.69 33.21
C ASP A 738 19.45 37.30 33.36
N GLU A 739 18.18 37.23 33.81
CA GLU A 739 17.43 35.97 33.88
C GLU A 739 17.08 35.40 32.51
N LEU A 740 16.84 36.27 31.51
CA LEU A 740 16.67 35.92 30.10
C LEU A 740 17.94 35.35 29.46
N ASN A 741 19.10 35.45 30.10
CA ASN A 741 20.35 34.86 29.61
C ASN A 741 20.41 33.32 29.76
N GLY A 742 19.35 32.65 30.22
CA GLY A 742 19.25 31.19 30.23
C GLY A 742 17.83 30.70 30.50
N GLY A 743 17.57 29.42 30.22
CA GLY A 743 16.21 28.87 30.09
C GLY A 743 15.78 28.64 28.64
N TRP A 744 16.74 28.43 27.72
CA TRP A 744 16.51 28.32 26.28
C TRP A 744 17.02 27.00 25.70
N ALA A 745 16.30 26.43 24.74
CA ALA A 745 16.79 25.33 23.90
C ALA A 745 16.35 25.48 22.43
N TRP A 746 17.23 25.05 21.53
CA TRP A 746 16.99 25.06 20.09
C TRP A 746 17.64 23.85 19.42
N GLN A 747 17.16 23.51 18.22
CA GLN A 747 17.86 22.61 17.31
C GLN A 747 18.27 23.34 16.04
N ASN A 748 19.36 22.93 15.40
CA ASN A 748 19.63 23.26 14.01
C ASN A 748 19.17 22.07 13.17
N ASP A 749 18.12 22.25 12.37
CA ASP A 749 17.50 21.24 11.51
C ASP A 749 16.83 21.95 10.31
N PRO A 750 16.54 21.27 9.17
CA PRO A 750 15.97 21.96 8.02
C PRO A 750 14.61 22.57 8.31
N PHE A 751 14.39 23.76 7.74
CA PHE A 751 13.14 24.49 7.87
C PHE A 751 11.89 23.62 7.68
N THR A 752 11.13 23.45 8.76
CA THR A 752 9.84 22.75 8.76
C THR A 752 8.71 23.77 8.87
N TYR A 753 7.61 23.53 8.15
CA TYR A 753 6.54 24.52 8.04
C TYR A 753 5.90 24.83 9.40
N GLY A 754 5.87 26.11 9.77
CA GLY A 754 5.31 26.58 11.04
C GLY A 754 6.19 26.36 12.26
N ALA A 755 7.46 25.99 12.09
CA ALA A 755 8.45 26.03 13.17
C ALA A 755 8.85 27.47 13.51
N GLU A 756 9.23 27.73 14.76
CA GLU A 756 9.75 29.03 15.19
C GLU A 756 11.26 29.11 14.95
N SER A 757 11.70 29.99 14.05
CA SER A 757 13.11 30.21 13.73
C SER A 757 13.42 31.71 13.66
N PRO A 758 14.23 32.26 14.58
CA PRO A 758 14.51 33.69 14.61
C PRO A 758 15.29 34.16 13.38
N ASN A 759 14.90 35.31 12.82
CA ASN A 759 15.66 36.03 11.79
C ASN A 759 16.85 36.77 12.42
N MET A 760 17.88 36.02 12.86
CA MET A 760 19.12 36.56 13.41
C MET A 760 20.02 37.15 12.33
N VAL A 761 20.01 38.48 12.19
CA VAL A 761 21.00 39.24 11.41
C VAL A 761 22.09 39.75 12.35
N ILE A 762 23.34 39.39 12.08
CA ILE A 762 24.49 39.61 13.00
C ILE A 762 25.59 40.43 12.32
N ASP A 763 25.87 40.11 11.06
CA ASP A 763 26.84 40.74 10.17
C ASP A 763 26.62 40.23 8.73
N GLN A 764 27.46 40.68 7.78
CA GLN A 764 27.45 40.26 6.38
C GLN A 764 27.85 38.79 6.13
N TYR A 765 28.36 38.09 7.14
CA TYR A 765 28.87 36.71 7.10
C TYR A 765 27.95 35.71 7.83
N GLN A 766 26.71 36.09 8.18
CA GLN A 766 25.69 35.21 8.78
C GLN A 766 25.52 33.85 8.08
N ASN A 767 25.79 33.76 6.77
CA ASN A 767 25.74 32.52 5.99
C ASN A 767 26.93 31.56 6.24
N GLU A 768 28.01 32.01 6.89
CA GLU A 768 29.17 31.17 7.23
C GLU A 768 29.00 30.42 8.57
N PHE A 769 28.17 30.93 9.48
CA PHE A 769 27.79 30.24 10.72
C PHE A 769 26.46 29.50 10.63
N GLY A 770 25.58 29.88 9.69
CA GLY A 770 24.40 29.08 9.36
C GLY A 770 24.82 27.68 8.91
N MET A 771 24.26 26.63 9.52
CA MET A 771 24.70 25.24 9.29
C MET A 771 24.11 24.64 8.00
N GLY A 772 23.99 25.48 6.95
CA GLY A 772 23.03 25.28 5.86
C GLY A 772 21.56 25.48 6.27
N GLU A 773 21.27 25.49 7.57
CA GLU A 773 19.96 25.70 8.21
C GLU A 773 20.12 26.71 9.38
N ARG A 774 19.01 27.19 9.95
CA ARG A 774 18.96 28.13 11.09
C ARG A 774 18.58 27.42 12.41
N PRO A 775 18.80 28.06 13.58
CA PRO A 775 18.19 27.61 14.82
C PRO A 775 16.65 27.60 14.72
N ILE A 776 16.04 26.53 15.22
CA ILE A 776 14.62 26.31 15.44
C ILE A 776 14.41 26.16 16.94
N LEU A 777 13.54 26.98 17.54
CA LEU A 777 13.34 26.99 18.98
C LEU A 777 12.50 25.80 19.46
N GLU A 778 12.99 25.12 20.50
CA GLU A 778 12.32 23.97 21.13
C GLU A 778 11.84 24.29 22.57
N PHE A 779 12.48 25.25 23.26
CA PHE A 779 12.05 25.73 24.57
C PHE A 779 12.47 27.20 24.81
N PRO A 780 11.59 28.05 25.38
CA PRO A 780 10.18 27.80 25.72
C PRO A 780 9.29 27.69 24.45
N PRO A 781 8.10 27.07 24.55
CA PRO A 781 7.20 26.91 23.41
C PRO A 781 6.60 28.25 22.94
N GLU A 782 6.17 28.30 21.68
CA GLU A 782 5.64 29.50 21.01
C GLU A 782 4.60 30.27 21.86
N ASN A 783 3.64 29.56 22.45
CA ASN A 783 2.54 30.12 23.23
C ASN A 783 2.98 30.76 24.57
N GLU A 784 4.27 30.72 24.91
CA GLU A 784 4.88 31.35 26.09
C GLU A 784 5.85 32.48 25.71
N LEU A 785 6.16 32.67 24.42
CA LEU A 785 7.05 33.73 23.93
C LEU A 785 6.39 35.11 23.96
N SER A 786 6.93 36.02 24.77
CA SER A 786 6.67 37.47 24.68
C SER A 786 7.61 38.16 23.68
N GLN A 787 7.29 39.39 23.29
CA GLN A 787 8.18 40.15 22.41
C GLN A 787 9.51 40.50 23.10
N ASN A 788 9.48 40.79 24.41
CA ASN A 788 10.69 40.97 25.22
C ASN A 788 11.67 39.79 25.13
N MET A 789 11.15 38.56 25.20
CA MET A 789 11.94 37.33 25.11
C MET A 789 12.53 37.14 23.71
N ARG A 790 11.72 37.37 22.66
CA ARG A 790 12.19 37.31 21.25
C ARG A 790 13.28 38.35 20.98
N ASP A 791 13.07 39.58 21.42
CA ASP A 791 14.01 40.69 21.24
C ASP A 791 15.35 40.42 21.92
N PHE A 792 15.35 39.91 23.16
CA PHE A 792 16.59 39.53 23.85
C PHE A 792 17.40 38.49 23.08
N PHE A 793 16.75 37.43 22.55
CA PHE A 793 17.42 36.32 21.89
C PHE A 793 18.20 36.75 20.63
N VAL A 794 17.63 37.67 19.84
CA VAL A 794 18.22 38.14 18.56
C VAL A 794 19.11 39.36 18.70
N ASN A 795 19.05 40.08 19.82
CA ASN A 795 19.82 41.31 20.04
C ASN A 795 21.33 41.02 20.04
N THR A 796 22.08 41.69 19.16
CA THR A 796 23.50 41.41 18.91
C THR A 796 24.46 41.94 19.98
N THR A 797 23.94 42.64 20.99
CA THR A 797 24.66 43.19 22.15
C THR A 797 24.27 42.50 23.47
N THR A 798 23.04 42.00 23.63
CA THR A 798 22.61 41.27 24.84
C THR A 798 22.54 39.76 24.66
N GLY A 799 22.02 39.26 23.55
CA GLY A 799 21.76 37.84 23.30
C GLY A 799 23.02 36.97 23.24
N PHE A 800 22.98 35.79 23.89
CA PHE A 800 24.13 34.89 24.00
C PHE A 800 24.56 34.25 22.67
N LEU A 801 23.62 33.96 21.77
CA LEU A 801 23.92 33.27 20.52
C LEU A 801 24.56 34.20 19.47
N PRO A 802 24.08 35.45 19.26
CA PRO A 802 24.84 36.47 18.54
C PRO A 802 26.26 36.70 19.10
N LYS A 803 26.42 36.72 20.44
CA LYS A 803 27.72 36.86 21.10
C LYS A 803 28.67 35.71 20.77
N LEU A 804 28.21 34.45 20.79
CA LEU A 804 29.01 33.29 20.41
C LEU A 804 29.49 33.40 18.96
N TYR A 805 28.60 33.69 18.01
CA TYR A 805 28.98 33.80 16.60
C TYR A 805 29.97 34.95 16.35
N ARG A 806 29.79 36.11 17.01
CA ARG A 806 30.78 37.19 16.97
C ARG A 806 32.13 36.80 17.61
N PHE A 807 32.15 36.07 18.72
CA PHE A 807 33.38 35.56 19.32
C PHE A 807 34.15 34.66 18.34
N LEU A 808 33.46 33.67 17.74
CA LEU A 808 34.03 32.75 16.75
C LEU A 808 34.45 33.45 15.43
N TRP A 809 33.92 34.64 15.13
CA TRP A 809 34.33 35.43 13.97
C TRP A 809 35.59 36.26 14.22
N TYR A 810 35.56 37.06 15.30
CA TYR A 810 36.52 38.14 15.57
C TYR A 810 37.67 37.74 16.49
N ASN A 811 37.46 36.82 17.44
CA ASN A 811 38.29 36.71 18.65
C ASN A 811 38.90 35.31 18.87
N MET A 812 39.05 34.50 17.83
CA MET A 812 39.89 33.28 17.86
C MET A 812 41.39 33.60 17.92
N THR A 813 41.76 34.88 18.04
CA THR A 813 43.09 35.43 18.29
C THR A 813 43.52 35.28 19.76
N ASN A 814 42.57 35.20 20.70
CA ASN A 814 42.79 34.76 22.06
C ASN A 814 42.00 33.45 22.28
N PRO A 815 42.66 32.29 22.48
CA PRO A 815 41.97 31.02 22.66
C PRO A 815 41.41 30.84 24.08
N ASP A 816 41.77 31.69 25.05
CA ASP A 816 41.04 31.76 26.32
C ASP A 816 39.68 32.45 26.16
N HIS A 817 38.77 32.19 27.10
CA HIS A 817 37.39 32.72 27.18
C HIS A 817 36.33 32.08 26.26
N LEU A 818 36.64 31.06 25.45
CA LEU A 818 35.60 30.30 24.74
C LEU A 818 34.62 29.63 25.72
N GLU A 819 35.13 29.20 26.88
CA GLU A 819 34.37 28.67 28.01
C GLU A 819 33.35 29.65 28.63
N ALA A 820 33.49 30.96 28.40
CA ALA A 820 32.49 31.94 28.82
C ALA A 820 31.22 31.88 27.95
N HIS A 821 31.31 31.28 26.76
CA HIS A 821 30.20 31.11 25.83
C HIS A 821 29.63 29.68 25.82
N ILE A 822 30.49 28.64 25.84
CA ILE A 822 30.10 27.23 25.70
C ILE A 822 30.66 26.31 26.81
N ASP A 823 29.91 25.28 27.22
CA ASP A 823 30.46 24.19 28.04
C ASP A 823 31.37 23.33 27.15
N LEU A 824 32.68 23.55 27.26
CA LEU A 824 33.69 22.81 26.51
C LEU A 824 33.56 21.29 26.70
N GLY A 825 33.08 20.81 27.86
CA GLY A 825 32.83 19.39 28.09
C GLY A 825 31.73 18.84 27.20
N SER A 826 30.59 19.54 27.09
CA SER A 826 29.46 19.12 26.24
C SER A 826 29.85 19.07 24.76
N PHE A 827 30.62 20.07 24.31
CA PHE A 827 31.11 20.12 22.93
C PHE A 827 32.12 19.00 22.67
N ALA A 828 32.99 18.68 23.63
CA ALA A 828 33.89 17.54 23.52
C ALA A 828 33.13 16.20 23.44
N ASP A 829 32.19 15.95 24.35
CA ASP A 829 31.34 14.74 24.36
C ASP A 829 30.51 14.62 23.07
N TYR A 830 29.97 15.74 22.56
CA TYR A 830 29.19 15.78 21.31
C TYR A 830 30.04 15.52 20.07
N ILE A 831 31.22 16.12 19.97
CA ILE A 831 32.17 15.94 18.86
C ILE A 831 32.65 14.49 18.81
N LEU A 832 33.04 13.91 19.95
CA LEU A 832 33.49 12.51 20.03
C LEU A 832 32.39 11.52 19.61
N HIS A 833 31.16 11.72 20.10
CA HIS A 833 30.03 10.89 19.71
C HIS A 833 29.73 11.01 18.20
N THR A 834 29.73 12.23 17.66
CA THR A 834 29.47 12.49 16.25
C THR A 834 30.53 11.85 15.34
N GLU A 835 31.82 12.05 15.63
CA GLU A 835 32.92 11.44 14.87
C GLU A 835 32.92 9.92 14.95
N MET A 836 32.62 9.33 16.12
CA MET A 836 32.52 7.89 16.29
C MET A 836 31.32 7.29 15.56
N SER A 837 30.21 8.04 15.48
CA SER A 837 28.99 7.60 14.82
C SER A 837 29.03 7.66 13.29
N LEU A 838 29.97 8.42 12.72
CA LEU A 838 29.98 8.82 11.30
C LEU A 838 28.70 9.55 10.84
N ASN A 839 27.87 10.07 11.77
CA ASN A 839 26.65 10.80 11.45
C ASN A 839 26.98 12.21 10.95
N VAL A 840 27.22 12.32 9.65
CA VAL A 840 27.55 13.60 8.98
C VAL A 840 26.45 14.65 9.05
N ASP A 841 25.20 14.24 9.30
CA ASP A 841 24.09 15.18 9.46
C ASP A 841 24.10 15.79 10.87
N ALA A 842 24.55 15.11 11.93
CA ALA A 842 24.59 15.66 13.30
C ALA A 842 25.47 16.92 13.48
N TYR A 843 26.39 17.21 12.55
CA TYR A 843 27.14 18.48 12.50
C TYR A 843 26.43 19.62 11.73
N ARG A 844 25.24 19.35 11.17
CA ARG A 844 24.50 20.21 10.24
C ARG A 844 23.01 20.37 10.60
N ARG A 845 22.40 19.28 11.08
CA ARG A 845 20.97 18.97 11.16
C ARG A 845 20.73 18.06 12.37
N SER A 846 19.52 18.07 12.94
CA SER A 846 19.18 17.37 14.18
C SER A 846 20.17 17.64 15.34
N THR A 847 20.83 18.80 15.31
CA THR A 847 21.83 19.24 16.29
C THR A 847 21.13 20.05 17.38
N PHE A 848 20.94 19.49 18.57
CA PHE A 848 20.35 20.22 19.71
C PHE A 848 21.42 21.00 20.49
N PHE A 849 21.00 22.14 21.03
CA PHE A 849 21.75 22.97 21.97
C PHE A 849 20.80 23.56 23.00
N PHE A 850 21.33 23.89 24.19
CA PHE A 850 20.58 24.61 25.20
C PHE A 850 21.48 25.50 26.06
N LYS A 851 20.88 26.45 26.78
CA LYS A 851 21.56 27.29 27.77
C LYS A 851 20.66 27.43 28.99
N ASP A 852 21.08 26.87 30.13
CA ASP A 852 20.40 27.04 31.41
C ASP A 852 20.84 28.35 32.10
N ARG A 853 20.08 28.82 33.10
CA ARG A 853 20.39 30.10 33.77
C ARG A 853 21.73 30.02 34.51
N ASN A 854 22.54 31.06 34.33
CA ASN A 854 23.92 31.18 34.82
C ASN A 854 24.90 30.10 34.30
N GLN A 855 24.54 29.33 33.28
CA GLN A 855 25.41 28.31 32.66
C GLN A 855 25.82 28.70 31.22
N PRO A 856 26.96 28.23 30.70
CA PRO A 856 27.33 28.40 29.29
C PRO A 856 26.47 27.49 28.38
N ILE A 857 26.53 27.73 27.06
CA ILE A 857 25.74 26.96 26.07
C ILE A 857 26.27 25.52 26.03
N ASN A 858 25.38 24.53 26.16
CA ASN A 858 25.70 23.12 26.06
C ASN A 858 25.31 22.59 24.66
N ALA A 859 26.08 21.61 24.15
CA ALA A 859 25.75 20.83 22.97
C ALA A 859 25.08 19.51 23.34
N GLY A 860 24.09 19.10 22.53
CA GLY A 860 23.22 17.95 22.79
C GLY A 860 21.89 18.35 23.47
N PRO A 861 21.06 17.36 23.88
CA PRO A 861 21.27 15.92 23.73
C PRO A 861 21.31 15.46 22.26
N VAL A 862 22.00 14.36 21.97
CA VAL A 862 22.15 13.86 20.59
C VAL A 862 20.84 13.26 20.04
N TRP A 863 20.60 13.37 18.71
CA TRP A 863 19.38 12.90 18.05
C TRP A 863 19.60 12.31 16.63
N ASP A 864 18.66 11.47 16.18
CA ASP A 864 18.53 10.74 14.90
C ASP A 864 19.81 10.11 14.29
N PHE A 865 20.09 8.85 14.68
CA PHE A 865 21.26 8.07 14.27
C PHE A 865 20.91 6.85 13.40
N ASN A 866 19.73 6.81 12.78
CA ASN A 866 19.33 5.73 11.87
C ASN A 866 20.34 5.50 10.71
N LEU A 867 20.97 6.57 10.22
CA LEU A 867 21.99 6.55 9.16
C LEU A 867 23.44 6.48 9.68
N ALA A 868 23.65 6.29 10.99
CA ALA A 868 24.97 6.20 11.60
C ALA A 868 25.61 4.81 11.48
N TYR A 869 26.83 4.66 12.02
CA TYR A 869 27.54 3.39 12.22
C TYR A 869 27.52 2.48 10.97
N GLY A 870 28.13 2.97 9.90
CA GLY A 870 28.25 2.24 8.63
C GLY A 870 26.99 2.21 7.75
N ASN A 871 25.92 2.93 8.10
CA ASN A 871 24.72 3.05 7.26
C ASN A 871 24.74 4.30 6.35
N GLY A 872 23.76 4.41 5.46
CA GLY A 872 23.54 5.59 4.63
C GLY A 872 24.61 5.82 3.56
N ALA A 873 24.65 7.05 3.04
CA ALA A 873 25.43 7.44 1.86
C ALA A 873 26.88 7.84 2.17
N ARG A 874 27.26 8.07 3.43
CA ARG A 874 28.62 8.50 3.83
C ARG A 874 29.34 7.54 4.80
N ARG A 875 28.87 6.30 4.92
CA ARG A 875 29.45 5.21 5.73
C ARG A 875 30.96 4.96 5.56
N ASP A 876 31.53 5.30 4.40
CA ASP A 876 32.91 5.01 4.01
C ASP A 876 33.84 6.24 4.18
N PHE A 877 33.48 7.18 5.07
CA PHE A 877 34.25 8.41 5.32
C PHE A 877 35.60 8.11 6.00
N LYS A 878 36.70 8.64 5.44
CA LYS A 878 38.08 8.23 5.78
C LYS A 878 38.86 9.16 6.70
N ASP A 879 38.27 10.29 7.06
CA ASP A 879 38.92 11.39 7.79
C ASP A 879 38.05 11.84 8.99
N TRP A 880 38.41 12.94 9.64
CA TRP A 880 37.54 13.68 10.56
C TRP A 880 36.42 14.39 9.79
N ILE A 881 35.20 14.37 10.31
CA ILE A 881 34.03 14.92 9.61
C ILE A 881 33.91 16.44 9.86
N TYR A 882 34.23 16.92 11.07
CA TYR A 882 34.10 18.33 11.47
C TYR A 882 34.72 19.39 10.52
N PRO A 883 35.84 19.16 9.80
CA PRO A 883 36.46 20.19 8.95
C PRO A 883 35.57 20.69 7.80
N GLN A 884 34.56 19.90 7.41
CA GLN A 884 33.57 20.28 6.39
C GLN A 884 32.66 21.44 6.81
N TYR A 885 32.58 21.77 8.12
CA TYR A 885 31.57 22.66 8.67
C TYR A 885 32.21 23.83 9.44
N THR A 886 31.94 25.07 9.01
CA THR A 886 32.69 26.27 9.46
C THR A 886 32.58 26.55 10.96
N PHE A 887 31.43 26.29 11.59
CA PHE A 887 31.26 26.42 13.03
C PHE A 887 32.20 25.46 13.80
N TRP A 888 32.11 24.16 13.50
CA TRP A 888 32.89 23.12 14.17
C TRP A 888 34.40 23.20 13.86
N LYS A 889 34.79 23.53 12.63
CA LYS A 889 36.22 23.68 12.27
C LYS A 889 36.89 24.86 13.00
N ARG A 890 36.17 25.95 13.28
CA ARG A 890 36.66 27.09 14.08
C ARG A 890 36.77 26.73 15.56
N LEU A 891 35.77 26.03 16.12
CA LEU A 891 35.83 25.51 17.49
C LEU A 891 37.06 24.62 17.70
N MET A 892 37.39 23.76 16.74
CA MET A 892 38.60 22.91 16.77
C MET A 892 39.93 23.64 16.57
N CYS A 893 39.95 24.97 16.47
CA CYS A 893 41.17 25.78 16.62
C CYS A 893 41.45 26.16 18.09
N ASN A 894 40.54 25.87 19.02
CA ASN A 894 40.72 26.12 20.44
C ASN A 894 41.56 25.02 21.11
N TYR A 895 42.61 25.39 21.85
CA TYR A 895 43.49 24.39 22.48
C TYR A 895 42.80 23.63 23.61
N LYS A 896 42.05 24.30 24.51
CA LYS A 896 41.33 23.64 25.61
C LYS A 896 40.33 22.60 25.10
N LEU A 897 39.49 22.97 24.12
CA LEU A 897 38.53 22.04 23.54
C LEU A 897 39.23 20.83 22.91
N THR A 898 40.33 21.06 22.18
CA THR A 898 41.12 19.99 21.55
C THR A 898 41.75 19.07 22.59
N SER A 899 42.35 19.62 23.63
CA SER A 899 42.89 18.89 24.79
C SER A 899 41.82 18.05 25.48
N LEU A 900 40.65 18.63 25.75
CA LEU A 900 39.51 17.96 26.37
C LEU A 900 39.01 16.79 25.53
N ILE A 901 38.91 16.95 24.22
CA ILE A 901 38.55 15.88 23.27
C ILE A 901 39.55 14.73 23.33
N ILE A 902 40.86 15.00 23.34
CA ILE A 902 41.90 13.97 23.40
C ILE A 902 41.86 13.20 24.74
N GLN A 903 41.81 13.93 25.85
CA GLN A 903 41.72 13.35 27.20
C GLN A 903 40.45 12.53 27.38
N ARG A 904 39.30 13.06 26.94
CA ARG A 904 37.99 12.43 27.10
C ARG A 904 37.85 11.17 26.25
N TRP A 905 38.35 11.17 25.02
CA TRP A 905 38.38 9.96 24.20
C TRP A 905 39.17 8.85 24.89
N LYS A 906 40.38 9.16 25.39
CA LYS A 906 41.23 8.20 26.13
C LYS A 906 40.54 7.64 27.37
N SER A 907 39.83 8.48 28.13
CA SER A 907 39.05 8.06 29.29
C SER A 907 37.86 7.17 28.91
N LEU A 908 37.11 7.50 27.85
CA LEU A 908 35.97 6.69 27.38
C LEU A 908 36.41 5.36 26.75
N ARG A 909 37.61 5.31 26.17
CA ARG A 909 38.19 4.14 25.47
C ARG A 909 39.06 3.23 26.34
N ASP A 910 39.23 3.53 27.63
CA ASP A 910 40.05 2.72 28.52
C ASP A 910 39.66 1.22 28.48
N PRO A 911 40.61 0.28 28.32
CA PRO A 911 40.31 -1.14 28.10
C PRO A 911 39.84 -1.90 29.36
N VAL A 912 39.89 -1.27 30.54
CA VAL A 912 39.40 -1.82 31.81
C VAL A 912 38.01 -1.24 32.09
N ASP A 913 37.94 0.07 32.31
CA ASP A 913 36.77 0.77 32.87
C ASP A 913 36.09 1.74 31.87
N GLY A 914 36.61 1.85 30.64
CA GLY A 914 36.09 2.75 29.62
C GLY A 914 34.68 2.37 29.16
N ALA A 915 33.72 3.29 29.31
CA ALA A 915 32.33 3.11 28.91
C ALA A 915 32.14 2.85 27.39
N TRP A 916 33.10 3.28 26.57
CA TRP A 916 33.16 3.03 25.12
C TRP A 916 34.29 2.05 24.75
N SER A 917 34.77 1.23 25.69
CA SER A 917 35.72 0.16 25.41
C SER A 917 35.17 -0.87 24.42
N ASP A 918 36.06 -1.57 23.70
CA ASP A 918 35.66 -2.64 22.77
C ASP A 918 34.83 -3.72 23.46
N ARG A 919 35.14 -4.01 24.74
CA ARG A 919 34.39 -4.93 25.59
C ARG A 919 32.97 -4.43 25.81
N ALA A 920 32.81 -3.20 26.31
CA ALA A 920 31.50 -2.61 26.60
C ALA A 920 30.62 -2.50 25.35
N ILE A 921 31.17 -2.03 24.24
CA ILE A 921 30.45 -1.91 22.96
C ILE A 921 30.01 -3.29 22.44
N THR A 922 30.88 -4.29 22.50
CA THR A 922 30.58 -5.64 21.99
C THR A 922 29.56 -6.36 22.88
N SER A 923 29.67 -6.23 24.21
CA SER A 923 28.68 -6.71 25.18
C SER A 923 27.31 -6.09 24.90
N TYR A 924 27.23 -4.75 24.88
CA TYR A 924 25.97 -4.04 24.67
C TYR A 924 25.30 -4.39 23.34
N ILE A 925 26.05 -4.48 22.23
CA ILE A 925 25.50 -4.87 20.92
C ILE A 925 25.00 -6.32 20.93
N ASN A 926 25.74 -7.26 21.53
CA ASN A 926 25.34 -8.66 21.60
C ASN A 926 24.09 -8.86 22.48
N GLU A 927 24.05 -8.23 23.64
CA GLU A 927 22.94 -8.28 24.60
C GLU A 927 21.67 -7.64 24.02
N SER A 928 21.81 -6.48 23.36
CA SER A 928 20.69 -5.83 22.66
C SER A 928 20.18 -6.64 21.46
N ALA A 929 21.05 -7.40 20.81
CA ALA A 929 20.69 -8.26 19.68
C ALA A 929 20.06 -9.58 20.10
N ALA A 930 20.33 -10.10 21.30
CA ALA A 930 19.82 -11.39 21.78
C ALA A 930 18.28 -11.53 21.69
N PRO A 931 17.45 -10.61 22.24
CA PRO A 931 16.00 -10.71 22.10
C PRO A 931 15.52 -10.47 20.67
N ILE A 932 16.26 -9.70 19.85
CA ILE A 932 15.95 -9.52 18.43
C ILE A 932 16.14 -10.84 17.68
N TYR A 933 17.24 -11.56 17.92
CA TYR A 933 17.48 -12.88 17.34
C TYR A 933 16.41 -13.89 17.78
N SER A 934 16.11 -13.96 19.08
CA SER A 934 15.14 -14.93 19.62
C SER A 934 13.71 -14.64 19.13
N GLN A 935 13.34 -13.36 18.99
CA GLN A 935 12.09 -12.97 18.35
C GLN A 935 12.04 -13.34 16.86
N LEU A 936 13.12 -13.10 16.10
CA LEU A 936 13.17 -13.36 14.66
C LEU A 936 13.39 -14.84 14.31
N GLN A 937 13.85 -15.68 15.24
CA GLN A 937 13.79 -17.15 15.09
C GLN A 937 12.35 -17.68 15.01
N ARG A 938 11.37 -16.90 15.49
CA ARG A 938 9.94 -17.20 15.39
C ARG A 938 9.29 -16.59 14.12
N CYS A 939 10.02 -15.79 13.33
CA CYS A 939 9.52 -15.33 12.03
C CYS A 939 9.55 -16.50 11.03
N HIS A 940 8.39 -16.94 10.57
CA HIS A 940 8.24 -18.03 9.59
C HIS A 940 8.23 -17.56 8.12
N GLY A 941 8.60 -16.31 7.87
CA GLY A 941 8.75 -15.72 6.53
C GLY A 941 10.16 -15.16 6.30
N ASP A 942 10.28 -14.21 5.37
CA ASP A 942 11.47 -13.36 5.32
C ASP A 942 11.50 -12.49 6.58
N TRP A 943 12.62 -12.49 7.32
CA TRP A 943 12.79 -11.72 8.57
C TRP A 943 12.51 -10.22 8.42
N ARG A 944 12.44 -9.71 7.19
CA ARG A 944 12.25 -8.32 6.82
C ARG A 944 10.81 -7.97 6.43
N GLY A 945 9.98 -8.97 6.15
CA GLY A 945 8.60 -8.80 5.68
C GLY A 945 7.65 -8.21 6.72
N ASP A 946 6.45 -7.91 6.25
CA ASP A 946 5.23 -7.49 6.98
C ASP A 946 4.53 -8.63 7.73
N VAL A 947 4.97 -9.87 7.52
CA VAL A 947 4.55 -11.06 8.26
C VAL A 947 4.78 -10.88 9.77
N PHE A 948 3.82 -11.34 10.57
CA PHE A 948 3.89 -11.36 12.03
C PHE A 948 5.21 -12.00 12.55
N GLN A 949 5.69 -11.53 13.70
CA GLN A 949 6.99 -11.92 14.31
C GLN A 949 8.24 -11.54 13.51
N CYS A 950 8.12 -10.99 12.29
CA CYS A 950 9.21 -10.47 11.48
C CYS A 950 9.46 -8.96 11.72
N ALA A 951 10.61 -8.44 11.30
CA ALA A 951 11.06 -7.10 11.68
C ALA A 951 10.27 -5.95 11.03
N VAL A 952 9.75 -6.14 9.82
CA VAL A 952 9.19 -5.10 8.93
C VAL A 952 10.20 -3.98 8.63
N VAL A 953 11.03 -4.18 7.60
CA VAL A 953 12.08 -3.24 7.12
C VAL A 953 12.18 -3.27 5.59
N ASP A 954 12.93 -2.35 4.99
CA ASP A 954 13.05 -2.27 3.54
C ASP A 954 13.74 -3.51 2.91
N LEU A 955 13.00 -4.25 2.08
CA LEU A 955 13.44 -5.50 1.46
C LEU A 955 14.63 -5.35 0.50
N ILE A 956 14.92 -4.13 0.01
CA ILE A 956 15.99 -3.86 -0.95
C ILE A 956 17.25 -3.37 -0.23
N ALA A 957 17.11 -2.40 0.68
CA ALA A 957 18.23 -1.87 1.46
C ALA A 957 18.77 -2.90 2.46
N CYS A 958 17.87 -3.62 3.14
CA CYS A 958 18.24 -4.61 4.15
C CYS A 958 18.50 -5.99 3.55
N ASN A 959 19.43 -6.12 2.61
CA ASN A 959 19.87 -7.44 2.14
C ASN A 959 20.75 -8.17 3.18
N ALA A 960 20.95 -9.49 2.98
CA ALA A 960 21.60 -10.42 3.91
C ALA A 960 20.81 -10.73 5.19
N THR A 961 21.37 -11.55 6.09
CA THR A 961 20.69 -12.01 7.32
C THR A 961 20.76 -10.95 8.43
N MET A 962 19.90 -11.05 9.45
CA MET A 962 20.01 -10.22 10.66
C MET A 962 21.41 -10.34 11.30
N LYS A 963 21.99 -11.55 11.36
CA LYS A 963 23.34 -11.76 11.90
C LYS A 963 24.38 -10.93 11.15
N ASP A 964 24.31 -10.91 9.82
CA ASP A 964 25.21 -10.07 9.00
C ASP A 964 25.00 -8.58 9.29
N GLN A 965 23.79 -8.14 9.61
CA GLN A 965 23.49 -6.74 9.93
C GLN A 965 24.01 -6.32 11.32
N ILE A 966 23.95 -7.21 12.32
CA ILE A 966 24.56 -6.97 13.64
C ILE A 966 26.09 -6.95 13.54
N GLU A 967 26.71 -7.89 12.81
CA GLU A 967 28.18 -7.91 12.65
C GLU A 967 28.69 -6.74 11.79
N LYS A 968 27.93 -6.28 10.77
CA LYS A 968 28.22 -5.03 10.04
C LYS A 968 28.20 -3.82 10.98
N LEU A 969 27.19 -3.71 11.85
CA LEU A 969 27.11 -2.63 12.84
C LEU A 969 28.31 -2.66 13.79
N LYS A 970 28.57 -3.81 14.43
CA LYS A 970 29.67 -4.02 15.37
C LYS A 970 31.03 -3.69 14.73
N THR A 971 31.28 -4.20 13.53
CA THR A 971 32.52 -3.94 12.77
C THR A 971 32.66 -2.46 12.40
N ALA A 972 31.58 -1.79 12.00
CA ALA A 972 31.63 -0.37 11.66
C ALA A 972 31.96 0.53 12.86
N VAL A 973 31.38 0.24 14.04
CA VAL A 973 31.66 0.97 15.28
C VAL A 973 33.12 0.78 15.69
N LEU A 974 33.56 -0.48 15.86
CA LEU A 974 34.91 -0.80 16.34
C LEU A 974 35.99 -0.30 15.39
N LYS A 975 35.79 -0.43 14.07
CA LYS A 975 36.72 0.09 13.06
C LYS A 975 36.84 1.62 13.12
N ARG A 976 35.76 2.36 13.41
CA ARG A 976 35.86 3.83 13.58
C ARG A 976 36.53 4.18 14.90
N SER A 977 36.26 3.48 16.00
CA SER A 977 36.96 3.74 17.26
C SER A 977 38.46 3.44 17.15
N HIS A 978 38.90 2.32 16.56
CA HIS A 978 40.32 2.05 16.32
C HIS A 978 40.97 3.11 15.42
N TRP A 979 40.28 3.54 14.36
CA TRP A 979 40.76 4.64 13.50
C TRP A 979 40.93 5.96 14.27
N MET A 980 40.07 6.24 15.25
CA MET A 980 40.16 7.40 16.14
C MET A 980 41.26 7.22 17.19
N ASP A 981 41.43 6.03 17.78
CA ASP A 981 42.49 5.71 18.75
C ASP A 981 43.89 5.99 18.18
N GLU A 982 44.12 5.59 16.92
CA GLU A 982 45.35 5.86 16.15
C GLU A 982 45.60 7.36 15.87
N ARG A 983 44.57 8.22 15.91
CA ARG A 983 44.60 9.57 15.32
C ARG A 983 44.17 10.69 16.26
N ILE A 984 43.66 10.40 17.46
CA ILE A 984 43.07 11.40 18.34
C ILE A 984 44.04 12.55 18.67
N THR A 985 45.32 12.26 18.87
CA THR A 985 46.37 13.27 19.13
C THR A 985 46.72 14.13 17.91
N GLN A 986 46.37 13.70 16.69
CA GLN A 986 46.55 14.48 15.45
C GLN A 986 45.52 15.62 15.32
N LEU A 987 44.62 15.76 16.30
CA LEU A 987 43.79 16.95 16.44
C LEU A 987 44.60 18.17 16.91
N TYR A 988 45.73 17.97 17.60
CA TYR A 988 46.77 19.00 17.75
C TYR A 988 47.50 19.18 16.42
N LYS A 989 47.55 20.42 15.93
CA LYS A 989 47.99 20.78 14.58
C LYS A 989 48.32 22.26 14.46
N GLU A 990 49.02 22.62 13.39
CA GLU A 990 49.20 24.01 12.94
C GLU A 990 47.85 24.63 12.53
N LEU A 991 47.67 25.92 12.78
CA LEU A 991 46.44 26.67 12.53
C LEU A 991 46.54 27.60 11.33
N ASN A 992 45.51 27.53 10.49
CA ASN A 992 45.39 28.38 9.32
C ASN A 992 44.50 29.59 9.63
N VAL A 993 45.04 30.80 9.46
CA VAL A 993 44.34 32.06 9.78
C VAL A 993 42.97 32.16 9.11
N THR A 994 42.87 31.79 7.83
CA THR A 994 41.64 31.83 7.02
C THR A 994 40.60 30.77 7.43
N ILE A 995 41.01 29.74 8.17
CA ILE A 995 40.12 28.69 8.69
C ILE A 995 39.63 29.04 10.10
N CYS A 996 40.52 29.58 10.94
CA CYS A 996 40.26 29.80 12.36
C CYS A 996 39.70 31.18 12.70
N SER A 997 40.00 32.24 11.93
CA SER A 997 39.52 33.60 12.18
C SER A 997 39.03 34.29 10.89
N GLY A 998 38.26 35.36 11.03
CA GLY A 998 38.04 36.32 9.93
C GLY A 998 39.07 37.46 9.91
N VAL A 999 39.73 37.73 11.04
CA VAL A 999 40.61 38.91 11.25
C VAL A 999 41.71 38.64 12.30
N GLY A 1000 42.77 39.45 12.28
CA GLY A 1000 43.79 39.49 13.33
C GLY A 1000 44.81 38.33 13.31
N THR A 1001 45.72 38.35 14.28
CA THR A 1001 46.78 37.35 14.47
C THR A 1001 46.30 36.20 15.37
N ILE A 1002 46.33 34.97 14.86
CA ILE A 1002 45.96 33.76 15.62
C ILE A 1002 47.17 33.07 16.25
N PRO A 1003 46.96 32.21 17.27
CA PRO A 1003 47.93 31.20 17.70
C PRO A 1003 48.43 30.32 16.54
N THR A 1004 49.69 29.87 16.60
CA THR A 1004 50.28 28.99 15.57
C THR A 1004 49.75 27.55 15.67
N TYR A 1005 49.50 27.05 16.89
CA TYR A 1005 49.03 25.69 17.16
C TYR A 1005 47.86 25.65 18.16
N ASN A 1006 46.93 24.70 18.03
CA ASN A 1006 45.83 24.46 18.99
C ASN A 1006 46.20 23.48 20.13
N CYS A 1007 47.43 23.57 20.67
CA CYS A 1007 47.94 22.57 21.60
C CYS A 1007 48.45 23.14 22.94
N ALA A 1008 48.78 24.44 22.98
CA ALA A 1008 49.36 25.13 24.13
C ALA A 1008 48.69 26.51 24.31
N VAL A 1009 48.80 27.07 25.53
CA VAL A 1009 48.16 28.33 25.93
C VAL A 1009 48.67 29.52 25.10
N ASP A 1010 49.98 29.55 24.85
CA ASP A 1010 50.69 30.59 24.11
C ASP A 1010 50.67 30.39 22.58
N GLY A 1011 50.09 29.28 22.11
CA GLY A 1011 50.02 28.94 20.69
C GLY A 1011 51.28 28.36 20.08
N ASN A 1012 52.30 28.01 20.87
CA ASN A 1012 53.57 27.45 20.38
C ASN A 1012 53.59 25.90 20.44
N ASP A 1013 54.52 25.28 19.69
CA ASP A 1013 54.90 23.87 19.91
C ASP A 1013 56.13 23.82 20.84
N ASP A 1014 55.91 23.96 22.15
CA ASP A 1014 56.94 23.73 23.19
C ASP A 1014 57.19 22.21 23.44
N GLY A 1015 56.87 21.38 22.45
CA GLY A 1015 56.87 19.92 22.51
C GLY A 1015 55.45 19.32 22.65
N CYS A 1016 54.41 20.06 22.30
CA CYS A 1016 53.02 19.63 22.32
C CYS A 1016 52.69 18.59 21.24
N LEU A 1017 53.30 18.68 20.05
CA LEU A 1017 53.08 17.74 18.96
C LEU A 1017 53.84 16.42 19.19
N SER A 1018 55.01 16.50 19.85
CA SER A 1018 55.87 15.34 20.14
C SER A 1018 55.53 14.63 21.45
N ARG A 1019 54.96 15.34 22.44
CA ARG A 1019 54.59 14.80 23.77
C ARG A 1019 53.20 15.27 24.19
N PRO A 1020 52.13 14.97 23.43
CA PRO A 1020 50.79 15.53 23.63
C PRO A 1020 50.17 15.23 25.00
N GLU A 1021 50.61 14.16 25.67
CA GLU A 1021 50.14 13.73 26.98
C GLU A 1021 50.35 14.80 28.08
N LYS A 1022 51.52 15.45 28.13
CA LYS A 1022 51.79 16.59 29.04
C LYS A 1022 50.72 17.69 28.92
N TYR A 1023 50.10 17.85 27.75
CA TYR A 1023 49.23 18.98 27.42
C TYR A 1023 47.76 18.66 27.61
N TYR A 1024 47.29 17.51 27.11
CA TYR A 1024 45.89 17.16 27.32
C TYR A 1024 45.60 16.84 28.80
N SER A 1025 46.53 16.18 29.50
CA SER A 1025 46.42 15.88 30.93
C SER A 1025 46.47 17.13 31.83
N ALA A 1026 46.94 18.28 31.32
CA ALA A 1026 46.96 19.54 32.05
C ALA A 1026 45.62 20.30 31.99
N VAL A 1027 44.69 19.92 31.12
CA VAL A 1027 43.37 20.56 30.98
C VAL A 1027 42.31 19.74 31.69
N GLN A 1028 41.97 20.14 32.92
CA GLN A 1028 40.95 19.46 33.73
C GLN A 1028 39.61 19.39 32.97
N PHE A 1029 39.03 18.18 32.88
CA PHE A 1029 37.70 18.03 32.28
C PHE A 1029 36.63 18.65 33.19
N PRO A 1030 35.75 19.54 32.68
CA PRO A 1030 34.74 20.19 33.50
C PRO A 1030 33.70 19.18 34.00
N SER A 1031 33.19 19.40 35.20
CA SER A 1031 32.05 18.65 35.72
C SER A 1031 30.84 18.82 34.82
N ILE A 1032 30.06 17.75 34.61
CA ILE A 1032 28.74 17.86 33.97
C ILE A 1032 27.90 18.85 34.76
N ARG A 1033 27.16 19.72 34.05
CA ARG A 1033 26.35 20.78 34.66
C ARG A 1033 25.40 20.23 35.72
N THR A 1034 25.15 21.02 36.76
CA THR A 1034 23.94 20.88 37.58
C THR A 1034 22.81 21.72 36.96
N PRO A 1035 21.55 21.25 36.98
CA PRO A 1035 20.39 22.07 36.65
C PRO A 1035 20.25 23.27 37.58
N TYR A 1036 19.73 24.39 37.06
CA TYR A 1036 19.49 25.58 37.87
C TYR A 1036 18.43 25.34 38.95
N SER A 1037 18.82 25.54 40.22
CA SER A 1037 17.99 25.33 41.41
C SER A 1037 17.61 26.62 42.16
N GLY A 1038 17.89 27.79 41.56
CA GLY A 1038 17.51 29.08 42.12
C GLY A 1038 16.03 29.45 41.89
N PRO A 1039 15.60 30.65 42.30
CA PRO A 1039 14.21 31.09 42.14
C PRO A 1039 13.78 31.18 40.66
N PRO A 1040 12.51 30.91 40.34
CA PRO A 1040 11.95 31.24 39.04
C PRO A 1040 11.87 32.76 38.86
N CYS A 1041 11.77 33.21 37.60
CA CYS A 1041 11.51 34.62 37.30
C CYS A 1041 10.19 35.08 37.94
N ALA A 1042 10.08 36.38 38.21
CA ALA A 1042 8.82 36.99 38.62
C ALA A 1042 7.68 36.59 37.65
N GLN A 1043 6.56 36.11 38.19
CA GLN A 1043 5.38 35.83 37.37
C GLN A 1043 4.75 37.15 36.95
N PHE A 1044 4.63 37.36 35.63
CA PHE A 1044 3.83 38.46 35.12
C PHE A 1044 2.34 38.19 35.41
N PRO A 1045 1.55 39.20 35.84
CA PRO A 1045 0.13 39.02 36.09
C PRO A 1045 -0.59 38.53 34.83
N LYS A 1046 -1.67 37.75 34.97
CA LYS A 1046 -2.35 37.21 33.79
C LYS A 1046 -3.09 38.34 33.08
N GLN A 1047 -3.25 38.21 31.76
CA GLN A 1047 -3.87 39.23 30.91
C GLN A 1047 -5.33 39.58 31.32
N GLN A 1048 -6.00 38.72 32.10
CA GLN A 1048 -7.34 38.99 32.66
C GLN A 1048 -7.31 39.84 33.94
N ASP A 1049 -6.20 39.85 34.70
CA ASP A 1049 -6.11 40.58 35.97
C ASP A 1049 -5.91 42.08 35.75
N THR A 1050 -5.25 42.47 34.65
CA THR A 1050 -4.91 43.86 34.30
C THR A 1050 -6.05 44.64 33.64
N VAL A 1051 -7.07 43.98 33.09
CA VAL A 1051 -8.21 44.64 32.39
C VAL A 1051 -9.05 45.53 33.33
N ASN A 1052 -8.98 45.27 34.65
CA ASN A 1052 -9.68 46.08 35.66
C ASN A 1052 -8.88 47.32 36.14
N ALA A 1053 -7.63 47.49 35.70
CA ALA A 1053 -6.88 48.71 35.96
C ALA A 1053 -7.28 49.81 34.96
N LYS A 1054 -7.51 51.05 35.46
CA LYS A 1054 -7.94 52.17 34.62
C LYS A 1054 -6.91 52.50 33.54
N ALA A 1055 -7.41 52.98 32.39
CA ALA A 1055 -6.58 53.42 31.29
C ALA A 1055 -5.92 54.77 31.59
N ASP A 1056 -4.60 54.78 31.53
CA ASP A 1056 -3.70 55.93 31.32
C ASP A 1056 -2.65 55.48 30.27
N ASP A 1057 -1.98 56.43 29.60
CA ASP A 1057 -1.07 56.20 28.45
C ASP A 1057 0.13 55.24 28.68
N LYS A 1058 0.33 54.75 29.90
CA LYS A 1058 1.40 53.79 30.22
C LYS A 1058 1.14 52.37 29.68
N ASN A 1059 -0.08 52.06 29.24
CA ASN A 1059 -0.49 50.70 28.89
C ASN A 1059 0.14 50.11 27.61
N VAL A 1060 0.68 50.93 26.69
CA VAL A 1060 1.41 50.42 25.50
C VAL A 1060 2.63 49.58 25.90
N SER A 1061 3.21 49.84 27.07
CA SER A 1061 4.35 49.09 27.63
C SER A 1061 4.04 47.61 27.93
N LEU A 1062 2.81 47.29 28.36
CA LEU A 1062 2.50 45.94 28.89
C LEU A 1062 2.40 44.86 27.80
N ALA A 1063 1.94 45.21 26.59
CA ALA A 1063 1.77 44.24 25.49
C ALA A 1063 3.10 43.57 25.06
N TYR A 1064 4.22 44.30 25.19
CA TYR A 1064 5.58 43.80 24.93
C TYR A 1064 5.98 42.63 25.87
N TYR A 1065 5.38 42.56 27.05
CA TYR A 1065 5.57 41.54 28.08
C TYR A 1065 4.41 40.53 28.17
N PHE A 1066 3.56 40.39 27.15
CA PHE A 1066 2.57 39.31 27.08
C PHE A 1066 2.93 38.25 26.02
N PRO A 1067 2.65 36.96 26.26
CA PRO A 1067 2.83 35.92 25.26
C PRO A 1067 2.02 36.22 24.00
N SER A 1068 2.65 36.11 22.83
CA SER A 1068 2.10 36.60 21.57
C SER A 1068 2.70 35.86 20.38
N ILE A 1069 1.90 35.61 19.34
CA ILE A 1069 2.35 34.94 18.11
C ILE A 1069 3.06 35.95 17.20
N ASP A 1070 4.31 35.67 16.84
CA ASP A 1070 5.07 36.44 15.86
C ASP A 1070 5.21 35.65 14.56
N TYR A 1071 4.38 36.00 13.56
CA TYR A 1071 4.41 35.37 12.24
C TYR A 1071 5.71 35.59 11.45
N CYS A 1072 6.65 36.39 11.96
CA CYS A 1072 7.99 36.57 11.39
C CYS A 1072 9.06 35.69 12.05
N TRP A 1073 8.75 35.00 13.15
CA TRP A 1073 9.52 33.84 13.62
C TRP A 1073 9.01 32.53 12.99
N ARG A 1074 7.72 32.46 12.63
CA ARG A 1074 7.13 31.33 11.92
C ARG A 1074 7.73 31.11 10.52
N VAL A 1075 8.30 29.93 10.32
CA VAL A 1075 8.90 29.46 9.07
C VAL A 1075 7.82 29.14 8.02
N ALA A 1076 7.77 29.93 6.93
CA ALA A 1076 6.80 29.77 5.85
C ALA A 1076 7.29 28.95 4.63
N PHE A 1077 8.51 28.39 4.68
CA PHE A 1077 9.08 27.55 3.62
C PHE A 1077 9.66 26.25 4.20
N GLY A 1078 9.63 25.17 3.42
CA GLY A 1078 10.29 23.91 3.75
C GLY A 1078 10.51 23.06 2.50
N TYR A 1079 10.99 21.83 2.69
CA TYR A 1079 11.12 20.85 1.60
C TYR A 1079 9.74 20.36 1.10
N PHE A 1080 9.11 21.17 0.24
CA PHE A 1080 7.88 20.78 -0.47
C PHE A 1080 8.21 19.88 -1.67
N TYR A 1081 7.46 18.79 -1.84
CA TYR A 1081 7.70 17.88 -2.94
C TYR A 1081 6.99 18.39 -4.21
N PRO A 1082 7.50 18.12 -5.43
CA PRO A 1082 6.92 18.65 -6.67
C PRO A 1082 5.48 18.20 -7.00
N GLN A 1083 4.90 17.35 -6.16
CA GLN A 1083 3.57 16.75 -6.29
C GLN A 1083 2.46 17.68 -5.76
N ASP A 1084 2.80 18.59 -4.83
CA ASP A 1084 1.87 19.44 -4.08
C ASP A 1084 1.35 20.67 -4.86
N LYS A 1085 1.45 20.65 -6.20
CA LYS A 1085 1.27 21.82 -7.10
C LYS A 1085 -0.20 22.14 -7.43
N GLY A 1086 -1.05 22.24 -6.41
CA GLY A 1086 -2.51 22.42 -6.53
C GLY A 1086 -3.03 23.87 -6.63
N VAL A 1087 -2.21 24.88 -6.36
CA VAL A 1087 -2.68 26.28 -6.18
C VAL A 1087 -3.03 26.97 -7.51
N ARG A 1088 -4.17 27.68 -7.56
CA ARG A 1088 -4.72 28.28 -8.81
C ARG A 1088 -5.06 29.77 -8.78
N GLU A 1089 -4.94 30.46 -7.66
CA GLU A 1089 -5.34 31.87 -7.51
C GLU A 1089 -4.16 32.84 -7.64
N LYS A 1090 -4.42 34.05 -8.15
CA LYS A 1090 -3.39 35.06 -8.49
C LYS A 1090 -3.32 36.26 -7.53
N ASN A 1091 -4.22 36.36 -6.56
CA ASN A 1091 -4.46 37.59 -5.77
C ASN A 1091 -3.99 37.43 -4.32
N LEU A 1092 -2.71 37.12 -4.09
CA LEU A 1092 -2.16 36.80 -2.76
C LEU A 1092 -0.83 37.55 -2.52
N THR A 1093 -0.48 37.77 -1.25
CA THR A 1093 0.64 38.63 -0.83
C THR A 1093 1.97 37.89 -0.66
N HIS A 1094 3.09 38.56 -0.97
CA HIS A 1094 4.45 37.99 -0.90
C HIS A 1094 5.06 37.97 0.52
N PHE A 1095 5.50 36.80 0.99
CA PHE A 1095 6.25 36.62 2.23
C PHE A 1095 7.77 36.92 2.12
N CYS A 1096 8.36 37.49 3.17
CA CYS A 1096 9.80 37.74 3.32
C CYS A 1096 10.53 36.58 4.03
N ASN A 1097 11.22 35.70 3.29
CA ASN A 1097 11.95 34.57 3.91
C ASN A 1097 13.37 34.92 4.41
N GLY A 1098 13.56 36.08 5.06
CA GLY A 1098 14.83 36.53 5.67
C GLY A 1098 16.04 36.76 4.73
N TYR A 1099 15.93 36.46 3.43
CA TYR A 1099 16.96 36.74 2.41
C TYR A 1099 16.70 38.05 1.62
N GLY A 1100 15.77 38.88 2.07
CA GLY A 1100 15.63 40.26 1.60
C GLY A 1100 16.69 41.17 2.25
N LYS A 1101 16.84 42.40 1.75
CA LYS A 1101 17.56 43.43 2.52
C LYS A 1101 16.67 43.85 3.69
N CYS A 1102 17.03 43.40 4.88
CA CYS A 1102 16.59 43.97 6.16
C CYS A 1102 17.71 44.89 6.67
N GLN A 1103 17.38 45.92 7.44
CA GLN A 1103 18.38 46.67 8.21
C GLN A 1103 18.81 45.86 9.45
N GLU A 1104 19.86 46.29 10.13
CA GLU A 1104 20.30 45.66 11.38
C GLU A 1104 19.54 46.22 12.60
N GLY A 1105 19.36 45.37 13.62
CA GLY A 1105 18.82 45.77 14.93
C GLY A 1105 17.30 45.64 15.09
N PRO A 1106 16.78 45.94 16.30
CA PRO A 1106 15.34 45.99 16.55
C PRO A 1106 14.67 47.07 15.67
N HIS A 1107 13.40 46.83 15.30
CA HIS A 1107 12.58 47.66 14.40
C HIS A 1107 13.04 47.71 12.92
N ALA A 1108 13.94 46.84 12.48
CA ALA A 1108 14.34 46.76 11.07
C ALA A 1108 13.19 46.36 10.13
N HIS A 1109 12.94 47.16 9.09
CA HIS A 1109 12.03 46.80 8.00
C HIS A 1109 12.75 45.97 6.92
N CYS A 1110 12.10 44.89 6.44
CA CYS A 1110 12.63 43.98 5.42
C CYS A 1110 11.98 44.23 4.04
N VAL A 1111 12.78 44.34 2.99
CA VAL A 1111 12.30 44.50 1.60
C VAL A 1111 12.24 43.14 0.88
N CYS A 1112 11.04 42.67 0.58
CA CYS A 1112 10.80 41.35 -0.05
C CYS A 1112 10.88 41.43 -1.58
N ALA A 1113 11.95 40.89 -2.19
CA ALA A 1113 12.12 40.96 -3.65
C ALA A 1113 11.19 40.02 -4.44
N LYS A 1114 10.94 38.80 -3.93
CA LYS A 1114 9.94 37.82 -4.41
C LYS A 1114 9.54 36.95 -3.23
N GLY A 1115 8.26 36.62 -3.06
CA GLY A 1115 7.78 35.88 -1.88
C GLY A 1115 6.68 34.86 -2.16
N ILE A 1116 6.49 33.94 -1.21
CA ILE A 1116 5.40 32.95 -1.23
C ILE A 1116 4.08 33.62 -0.86
N LEU A 1117 2.99 33.08 -1.40
CA LEU A 1117 1.64 33.61 -1.31
C LEU A 1117 0.94 33.19 -0.01
N LEU A 1118 0.56 34.16 0.84
CA LEU A 1118 -0.13 33.94 2.12
C LEU A 1118 -1.53 34.58 2.17
N GLU A 1119 -2.42 34.00 2.98
CA GLU A 1119 -3.79 34.49 3.21
C GLU A 1119 -3.88 35.62 4.26
N ASN A 1120 -2.90 35.71 5.18
CA ASN A 1120 -2.80 36.78 6.19
C ASN A 1120 -1.78 37.85 5.80
N GLY A 1121 -1.90 39.03 6.42
CA GLY A 1121 -1.07 40.22 6.16
C GLY A 1121 0.44 40.00 6.35
N THR A 1122 1.24 40.74 5.59
CA THR A 1122 2.70 40.63 5.52
C THR A 1122 3.40 40.97 6.84
N CYS A 1123 4.59 40.40 7.03
CA CYS A 1123 5.51 40.70 8.14
C CYS A 1123 5.74 42.20 8.39
N ARG A 1124 4.94 42.75 9.31
CA ARG A 1124 5.38 43.77 10.24
C ARG A 1124 5.71 43.08 11.56
N ARG A 1125 6.81 43.47 12.18
CA ARG A 1125 6.98 43.27 13.63
C ARG A 1125 5.79 43.95 14.30
N ILE A 1126 5.07 43.25 15.18
CA ILE A 1126 3.92 43.86 15.86
C ILE A 1126 4.46 44.75 16.98
N ASP A 1127 4.86 45.97 16.61
CA ASP A 1127 5.07 47.04 17.57
C ASP A 1127 3.73 47.28 18.31
N ALA A 1128 3.78 47.43 19.64
CA ALA A 1128 2.61 47.36 20.53
C ALA A 1128 1.47 48.36 20.21
N PHE A 1129 1.74 49.37 19.40
CA PHE A 1129 0.79 50.37 18.91
C PHE A 1129 -0.37 49.76 18.08
N GLU A 1130 -0.12 48.82 17.17
CA GLU A 1130 -1.18 48.32 16.24
C GLU A 1130 -2.30 47.51 16.94
N ILE A 1131 -2.10 47.10 18.19
CA ILE A 1131 -3.13 46.44 19.01
C ILE A 1131 -4.00 47.48 19.73
N ALA A 1132 -3.39 48.54 20.27
CA ALA A 1132 -4.12 49.62 20.94
C ALA A 1132 -5.08 50.34 19.99
N GLU A 1133 -4.60 50.70 18.80
CA GLU A 1133 -5.37 51.41 17.77
C GLU A 1133 -6.61 50.59 17.29
N LYS A 1134 -6.48 49.26 17.20
CA LYS A 1134 -7.61 48.38 16.85
C LYS A 1134 -8.65 48.24 17.95
N ASP A 1135 -8.25 48.27 19.22
CA ASP A 1135 -9.21 48.25 20.34
C ASP A 1135 -9.82 49.64 20.63
N GLU A 1136 -9.22 50.75 20.20
CA GLU A 1136 -9.90 52.05 20.15
C GLU A 1136 -11.03 52.06 19.11
N ILE A 1137 -10.75 51.67 17.86
CA ILE A 1137 -11.77 51.52 16.81
C ILE A 1137 -12.91 50.60 17.26
N ARG A 1138 -12.59 49.55 18.02
CA ARG A 1138 -13.57 48.63 18.60
C ARG A 1138 -14.37 49.24 19.75
N LYS A 1139 -13.80 50.15 20.54
CA LYS A 1139 -14.50 50.89 21.61
C LYS A 1139 -15.44 51.96 21.05
N GLU A 1140 -15.02 52.73 20.05
CA GLU A 1140 -15.91 53.69 19.38
C GLU A 1140 -17.16 53.01 18.81
N THR A 1141 -16.97 51.83 18.18
CA THR A 1141 -18.06 51.00 17.65
C THR A 1141 -19.05 50.51 18.71
N ILE A 1142 -18.62 50.37 19.99
CA ILE A 1142 -19.45 49.85 21.08
C ILE A 1142 -20.14 50.98 21.87
N ILE A 1143 -19.50 52.14 22.03
CA ILE A 1143 -20.07 53.27 22.78
C ILE A 1143 -21.30 53.87 22.07
N GLY A 1144 -21.36 53.79 20.73
CA GLY A 1144 -22.51 54.28 19.94
C GLY A 1144 -23.81 53.46 20.06
N VAL A 1145 -23.84 52.34 20.80
CA VAL A 1145 -24.96 51.37 20.75
C VAL A 1145 -25.81 51.32 22.04
N PHE A 1146 -25.34 51.88 23.17
CA PHE A 1146 -26.00 51.70 24.48
C PHE A 1146 -26.40 53.00 25.22
N SER A 1147 -27.16 53.86 24.53
CA SER A 1147 -28.30 54.55 25.13
C SER A 1147 -29.45 54.50 24.12
N GLU A 1148 -30.66 54.03 24.45
CA GLU A 1148 -31.47 54.49 25.57
C GLU A 1148 -32.56 53.47 26.03
N LYS A 1149 -33.33 53.86 27.07
CA LYS A 1149 -34.67 53.34 27.47
C LYS A 1149 -34.78 51.99 28.20
N ARG A 1150 -34.53 52.11 29.52
CA ARG A 1150 -35.19 51.39 30.62
C ARG A 1150 -36.74 51.54 30.56
N TRP A 1151 -37.50 50.48 30.86
CA TRP A 1151 -38.77 50.48 31.64
C TRP A 1151 -39.16 49.02 32.00
N SER A 1152 -40.22 48.80 32.79
CA SER A 1152 -40.25 47.69 33.76
C SER A 1152 -41.51 46.81 33.81
N ASN A 1153 -41.41 45.78 34.65
CA ASN A 1153 -42.47 45.01 35.34
C ASN A 1153 -43.03 43.72 34.70
N THR A 1154 -42.82 42.64 35.46
CA THR A 1154 -43.74 41.53 35.78
C THR A 1154 -44.33 40.63 34.67
N ALA A 1155 -43.85 39.38 34.70
CA ALA A 1155 -44.62 38.13 34.83
C ALA A 1155 -45.84 37.88 33.92
N GLY A 1156 -45.76 36.79 33.14
CA GLY A 1156 -46.90 36.18 32.45
C GLY A 1156 -46.46 35.23 31.35
N SER A 1157 -46.41 33.93 31.63
CA SER A 1157 -46.30 32.90 30.60
C SER A 1157 -47.68 32.46 30.14
N VAL A 1158 -47.87 32.30 28.83
CA VAL A 1158 -48.67 31.24 28.15
C VAL A 1158 -48.54 31.43 26.63
N SER A 1159 -48.71 30.35 25.88
CA SER A 1159 -48.55 30.26 24.42
C SER A 1159 -49.89 30.36 23.66
N VAL A 1160 -49.83 30.28 22.31
CA VAL A 1160 -50.79 29.61 21.37
C VAL A 1160 -51.06 30.42 20.07
N VAL A 1161 -50.34 30.05 19.00
CA VAL A 1161 -50.82 29.68 17.63
C VAL A 1161 -51.86 30.55 16.87
N HIS A 1162 -51.39 31.22 15.79
CA HIS A 1162 -52.07 31.50 14.48
C HIS A 1162 -53.20 32.58 14.46
N PRO A 1163 -53.66 33.14 13.28
CA PRO A 1163 -53.64 32.58 11.91
C PRO A 1163 -53.39 33.49 10.66
N ARG A 1164 -53.13 32.80 9.52
CA ARG A 1164 -53.47 33.03 8.08
C ARG A 1164 -53.85 34.43 7.48
N ALA A 1165 -53.21 34.70 6.33
CA ALA A 1165 -53.79 35.20 5.03
C ALA A 1165 -54.20 36.70 4.91
N ARG A 1166 -54.33 37.35 3.73
CA ARG A 1166 -54.08 37.04 2.28
C ARG A 1166 -54.02 38.33 1.42
N LEU A 1167 -53.61 38.20 0.13
CA LEU A 1167 -53.82 39.16 -1.01
C LEU A 1167 -53.01 40.49 -0.95
N MET A 1168 -52.72 41.24 -2.04
CA MET A 1168 -53.15 41.13 -3.46
C MET A 1168 -52.10 41.63 -4.50
N GLU A 1169 -52.32 41.19 -5.75
CA GLU A 1169 -51.89 41.55 -7.13
C GLU A 1169 -51.41 43.00 -7.49
N SER A 1170 -50.85 43.32 -8.69
CA SER A 1170 -50.13 42.56 -9.76
C SER A 1170 -49.64 43.49 -10.93
N ARG A 1171 -48.87 42.93 -11.90
CA ARG A 1171 -48.62 43.40 -13.30
C ARG A 1171 -47.73 44.66 -13.48
N LEU A 1172 -46.90 44.82 -14.53
CA LEU A 1172 -46.53 44.04 -15.75
C LEU A 1172 -45.00 44.31 -16.04
N LEU A 1173 -44.30 44.09 -17.19
CA LEU A 1173 -44.63 43.80 -18.60
C LEU A 1173 -43.58 42.82 -19.25
N ASN A 1174 -43.02 43.13 -20.43
CA ASN A 1174 -42.13 42.29 -21.26
C ASN A 1174 -40.75 42.97 -21.51
N GLY A 1175 -39.65 42.31 -21.94
CA GLY A 1175 -39.39 40.88 -22.20
C GLY A 1175 -38.15 40.63 -23.10
N TRP A 1176 -37.96 39.38 -23.55
CA TRP A 1176 -36.95 38.84 -24.51
C TRP A 1176 -35.50 38.55 -24.03
N TRP A 1177 -34.87 37.58 -24.72
CA TRP A 1177 -33.46 37.11 -24.65
C TRP A 1177 -32.97 36.24 -23.47
N THR A 1178 -33.47 35.00 -23.41
CA THR A 1178 -32.81 33.87 -22.70
C THR A 1178 -32.40 32.76 -23.69
N GLY A 1179 -31.22 32.88 -24.32
CA GLY A 1179 -30.77 31.94 -25.35
C GLY A 1179 -29.30 31.48 -25.32
N LEU A 1180 -28.46 32.03 -24.44
CA LEU A 1180 -27.00 31.81 -24.46
C LEU A 1180 -26.38 31.23 -23.17
N MET A 1181 -27.16 31.03 -22.10
CA MET A 1181 -26.65 30.56 -20.79
C MET A 1181 -26.61 29.03 -20.61
N LEU A 1182 -27.03 28.23 -21.60
CA LEU A 1182 -27.09 26.76 -21.50
C LEU A 1182 -25.93 26.01 -22.18
N ALA A 1183 -25.19 26.66 -23.10
CA ALA A 1183 -24.07 26.01 -23.79
C ALA A 1183 -22.78 25.93 -22.92
N GLY A 1184 -22.51 26.93 -22.09
CA GLY A 1184 -21.26 27.02 -21.32
C GLY A 1184 -21.14 25.98 -20.20
N LEU A 1185 -22.24 25.69 -19.48
CA LEU A 1185 -22.24 24.79 -18.33
C LEU A 1185 -21.99 23.32 -18.72
N VAL A 1186 -22.53 22.87 -19.85
CA VAL A 1186 -22.32 21.51 -20.37
C VAL A 1186 -20.85 21.27 -20.73
N PHE A 1187 -20.17 22.26 -21.32
CA PHE A 1187 -18.76 22.15 -21.68
C PHE A 1187 -17.85 22.06 -20.44
N ILE A 1188 -18.15 22.82 -19.38
CA ILE A 1188 -17.42 22.76 -18.11
C ILE A 1188 -17.59 21.38 -17.44
N ALA A 1189 -18.80 20.82 -17.44
CA ALA A 1189 -19.06 19.48 -16.90
C ALA A 1189 -18.26 18.39 -17.64
N MET A 1190 -18.25 18.40 -18.98
CA MET A 1190 -17.49 17.44 -19.79
C MET A 1190 -15.97 17.55 -19.57
N VAL A 1191 -15.44 18.76 -19.36
CA VAL A 1191 -14.01 18.99 -19.08
C VAL A 1191 -13.61 18.51 -17.68
N GLN A 1192 -14.50 18.56 -16.68
CA GLN A 1192 -14.21 17.96 -15.37
C GLN A 1192 -14.31 16.43 -15.39
N TYR A 1193 -15.34 15.86 -16.03
CA TYR A 1193 -15.51 14.40 -16.11
C TYR A 1193 -14.31 13.71 -16.79
N LYS A 1194 -13.82 14.24 -17.92
CA LYS A 1194 -12.60 13.74 -18.59
C LYS A 1194 -11.32 13.88 -17.76
N ARG A 1195 -11.30 14.73 -16.73
CA ARG A 1195 -10.14 14.92 -15.85
C ARG A 1195 -10.12 13.92 -14.69
N PHE A 1196 -11.29 13.46 -14.25
CA PHE A 1196 -11.42 12.43 -13.21
C PHE A 1196 -10.98 11.05 -13.74
N ASP A 1197 -11.46 10.67 -14.93
CA ASP A 1197 -11.09 9.43 -15.64
C ASP A 1197 -9.56 9.29 -15.86
N HIS A 1198 -8.87 10.40 -16.16
CA HIS A 1198 -7.42 10.38 -16.35
C HIS A 1198 -6.63 10.13 -15.05
N HIS A 1199 -7.16 10.50 -13.88
CA HIS A 1199 -6.51 10.25 -12.58
C HIS A 1199 -6.77 8.83 -12.03
N GLN A 1200 -7.88 8.19 -12.37
CA GLN A 1200 -8.11 6.77 -12.09
C GLN A 1200 -7.07 5.90 -12.83
N ARG A 1201 -6.97 6.06 -14.16
CA ARG A 1201 -6.02 5.32 -15.01
C ARG A 1201 -4.54 5.53 -14.63
N ALA A 1202 -4.23 6.62 -13.93
CA ALA A 1202 -2.89 6.88 -13.42
C ALA A 1202 -2.53 6.01 -12.20
N ARG A 1203 -3.50 5.62 -11.35
CA ARG A 1203 -3.23 4.71 -10.21
C ARG A 1203 -2.91 3.31 -10.71
N ASP A 1204 -3.72 2.77 -11.63
CA ASP A 1204 -3.53 1.42 -12.18
C ASP A 1204 -2.23 1.24 -12.99
N SER A 1205 -1.63 2.34 -13.47
CA SER A 1205 -0.36 2.30 -14.21
C SER A 1205 0.90 2.26 -13.33
N VAL A 1206 0.81 2.63 -12.04
CA VAL A 1206 2.00 2.81 -11.17
C VAL A 1206 2.58 1.48 -10.66
N HIS A 1207 1.82 0.39 -10.73
CA HIS A 1207 2.26 -0.95 -10.29
C HIS A 1207 2.95 -1.82 -11.36
N TYR A 1208 3.35 -1.26 -12.53
CA TYR A 1208 4.11 -2.03 -13.53
C TYR A 1208 5.35 -1.35 -14.15
N HIS A 1209 5.79 -0.20 -13.63
CA HIS A 1209 6.94 0.57 -14.18
C HIS A 1209 8.04 0.91 -13.16
N PHE A 1210 8.39 -0.06 -12.30
CA PHE A 1210 9.65 -0.05 -11.53
C PHE A 1210 10.60 -1.21 -11.91
N ARG A 1211 10.85 -1.38 -13.22
CA ARG A 1211 12.05 -2.05 -13.74
C ARG A 1211 12.70 -1.17 -14.80
N ARG A 1212 14.01 -0.90 -14.65
CA ARG A 1212 14.87 -0.03 -15.50
C ARG A 1212 14.61 1.48 -15.41
N ALA A 1213 14.97 2.09 -14.29
CA ALA A 1213 15.59 3.43 -14.33
C ALA A 1213 17.12 3.25 -14.41
N LYS A 1214 17.78 3.91 -15.38
CA LYS A 1214 19.24 4.09 -15.34
C LYS A 1214 19.57 5.32 -14.49
N PRO A 1215 20.64 5.32 -13.67
CA PRO A 1215 21.05 6.53 -12.97
C PRO A 1215 21.55 7.59 -13.96
N LEU A 1216 20.95 8.78 -13.91
CA LEU A 1216 21.41 9.97 -14.63
C LEU A 1216 22.16 10.91 -13.67
N TYR A 1217 23.40 10.54 -13.35
CA TYR A 1217 24.43 11.49 -12.92
C TYR A 1217 25.77 11.04 -13.51
N GLY A 1218 26.34 11.88 -14.37
CA GLY A 1218 27.65 11.63 -14.97
C GLY A 1218 28.74 12.36 -14.23
N SER A 1219 29.78 11.65 -13.83
CA SER A 1219 31.11 12.19 -13.61
C SER A 1219 32.07 11.47 -14.55
N THR A 1220 32.51 12.15 -15.61
CA THR A 1220 33.54 11.63 -16.53
C THR A 1220 34.87 11.51 -15.80
N GLY A 1221 35.41 10.29 -15.72
CA GLY A 1221 36.70 9.99 -15.09
C GLY A 1221 37.32 8.75 -15.73
N ASP A 1222 38.02 8.95 -16.85
CA ASP A 1222 38.75 7.89 -17.57
C ASP A 1222 40.09 7.58 -16.86
N GLN A 1223 40.31 6.33 -16.46
CA GLN A 1223 41.61 5.66 -16.69
C GLN A 1223 41.56 4.12 -16.50
N ARG A 1224 41.37 3.43 -17.63
CA ARG A 1224 42.34 2.49 -18.23
C ARG A 1224 43.15 1.47 -17.38
N TRP A 1225 42.92 0.19 -17.70
CA TRP A 1225 43.80 -1.00 -17.56
C TRP A 1225 44.20 -1.45 -16.13
N LYS A 1226 44.34 -2.75 -15.83
CA LYS A 1226 44.22 -3.98 -16.66
C LYS A 1226 43.08 -4.86 -16.18
#